data_AF-A0A9D4TLE6-F1
#
_entry.id   AF-A0A9D4TLE6-F1
#
_cell.length_a   1.000
_cell.length_b   1.000
_cell.length_c   1.000
_cell.angle_alpha   90.00
_cell.angle_beta   90.00
_cell.angle_gamma   90.00
#
_symmetry.space_group_name_H-M   'P 1'
#
loop_
_entity.id
_entity.type
_entity.pdbx_description
1 polymer ?
#
loop_
_entity_poly.entity_id
_entity_poly.type
_entity_poly.pdbx_seq_one_letter_code
_entity_poly.pdbx_strand_id
1 'polypeptide(L)'
;MGDHKRQSGGGGYKRRREEEAPISSSKQLLASLISVGDPGKDGSIHLDEEDVGGLVKHLRREARNTPQLVHGMLLDCAVQLSTKVPVYALLAGLLNVDEPELVAGLVQRAGLEINMCMQPGGDMRRARLLLRFAASLVATNVVHAASMLATLRSLVDAALAVADASPAGDDGRSWQPYTDHLVYMALVALPWGGPELGEPLPGEVEALLAAADDYMGKRPRSSQPSLRPFAAAIKEHDPVAESDNGGASFLAEAVSAVKAMAAAAAWQLESVPRLHLAHEAALAEAQGSDLPPLEAPAAAPVAVPEGASDALVGALVLEAFPPRGIIRLLEAQHTLGDRLAVERLVAEEYVLDTCFYFESDRVECAKRLASGLPLQYAYEPLLCEVLFGQMLRLPRPPFKPVMYSTLMVDLCKLRRLFPRAMSACVRECFARMNVMDPHLRLRLAEWLAFHLSNYEYVWPWAKWAHVLTAPPFDGQRRFCVAILNRLVRLSYWDRIRSVLPEEFRVLLPPKPEVAPLPAADDAAAAEADPEGHWAAKMLVLVRAKATPEDLDAWKAEQGLEERLGGTLGVLRCMARCLLVAGAKSYTHMVIALERYYGPLKNAVDAGGLEGEAALVGVANSVWRASPQRAAMAVDRLMTLRLVSAEAIVGWVFDSEGVRVLGDESLSGAAWEILYGAVNKTIARVQDACEDLAATEAEVGRLQGQVEALMSAGEMAGEAAAQLDELSAGLEEKRGYVLETRGQQEAAFLQVLRCFVQVLAAGQGTDVGDAMHTDANAATAMQDFMLAALKSFVRRYNVQCAQIAERISAEVLGGEGVTPELKAAVETQLRL
;
A
#
# COMPACT_ATOMS: atom_id res chain seq x y z
N MET A 1 49.53 -64.21 5.54
CA MET A 1 49.28 -63.81 4.14
C MET A 1 48.40 -62.58 4.21
N GLY A 2 48.80 -61.36 3.91
CA GLY A 2 49.81 -60.82 3.00
C GLY A 2 49.14 -59.56 2.40
N ASP A 3 49.77 -58.41 2.63
CA ASP A 3 49.64 -57.09 1.98
C ASP A 3 48.43 -56.74 1.09
N HIS A 4 47.79 -55.59 1.36
CA HIS A 4 48.13 -54.37 0.60
C HIS A 4 47.58 -53.07 1.20
N LYS A 5 48.51 -52.15 1.44
CA LYS A 5 48.34 -50.70 1.68
C LYS A 5 47.60 -49.99 0.54
N ARG A 6 46.76 -49.02 0.89
CA ARG A 6 46.71 -47.71 0.21
C ARG A 6 46.62 -46.58 1.23
N GLN A 7 47.70 -45.80 1.31
CA GLN A 7 47.73 -44.48 1.92
C GLN A 7 47.06 -43.48 0.97
N SER A 8 46.18 -42.62 1.47
CA SER A 8 46.03 -41.26 0.95
C SER A 8 45.91 -40.33 2.15
N GLY A 9 46.85 -39.38 2.27
CA GLY A 9 47.00 -38.50 3.41
C GLY A 9 45.80 -37.59 3.61
N GLY A 10 45.16 -37.69 4.78
CA GLY A 10 44.25 -36.68 5.30
C GLY A 10 45.05 -35.59 5.99
N GLY A 11 45.43 -34.55 5.25
CA GLY A 11 45.85 -33.28 5.84
C GLY A 11 44.68 -32.71 6.63
N GLY A 12 44.76 -32.77 7.96
CA GLY A 12 43.80 -32.13 8.84
C GLY A 12 43.86 -30.63 8.67
N TYR A 13 42.94 -30.06 7.88
CA TYR A 13 42.63 -28.64 7.92
C TYR A 13 42.11 -28.32 9.33
N LYS A 14 42.99 -27.86 10.21
CA LYS A 14 42.60 -27.05 11.36
C LYS A 14 41.84 -25.86 10.78
N ARG A 15 40.51 -25.86 10.89
CA ARG A 15 39.69 -24.64 10.74
C ARG A 15 40.24 -23.63 11.74
N ARG A 16 41.07 -22.71 11.23
CA ARG A 16 41.46 -21.50 11.92
C ARG A 16 40.15 -20.77 12.19
N ARG A 17 39.73 -20.75 13.45
CA ARG A 17 38.66 -19.86 13.92
C ARG A 17 39.21 -18.47 13.63
N GLU A 18 38.69 -17.82 12.58
CA GLU A 18 38.94 -16.41 12.37
C GLU A 18 38.47 -15.71 13.65
N GLU A 19 39.40 -15.11 14.40
CA GLU A 19 39.05 -14.22 15.49
C GLU A 19 38.24 -13.08 14.88
N GLU A 20 36.97 -12.96 15.27
CA GLU A 20 36.13 -11.84 14.87
C GLU A 20 36.87 -10.54 15.22
N ALA A 21 37.05 -9.67 14.22
CA ALA A 21 37.72 -8.39 14.42
C ALA A 21 37.05 -7.61 15.57
N PRO A 22 37.82 -6.94 16.45
CA PRO A 22 37.26 -6.22 17.59
C PRO A 22 36.21 -5.19 17.11
N ILE A 23 35.02 -5.23 17.71
CA ILE A 23 33.93 -4.29 17.42
C ILE A 23 34.44 -2.87 17.71
N SER A 24 34.32 -1.95 16.74
CA SER A 24 34.76 -0.56 16.93
C SER A 24 33.97 0.13 18.06
N SER A 25 34.63 1.06 18.76
CA SER A 25 34.01 1.83 19.86
C SER A 25 32.70 2.49 19.44
N SER A 26 32.63 3.03 18.22
CA SER A 26 31.44 3.67 17.68
C SER A 26 30.29 2.68 17.40
N LYS A 27 30.59 1.41 17.05
CA LYS A 27 29.56 0.36 16.93
C LYS A 27 29.02 -0.05 18.31
N GLN A 28 29.88 -0.12 19.32
CA GLN A 28 29.46 -0.38 20.71
C GLN A 28 28.59 0.75 21.26
N LEU A 29 28.95 2.00 20.96
CA LEU A 29 28.15 3.18 21.30
C LEU A 29 26.76 3.10 20.66
N LEU A 30 26.69 2.84 19.34
CA LEU A 30 25.41 2.72 18.64
C LEU A 30 24.55 1.60 19.20
N ALA A 31 25.13 0.43 19.50
CA ALA A 31 24.39 -0.67 20.13
C ALA A 31 23.80 -0.26 21.49
N SER A 32 24.56 0.51 22.28
CA SER A 32 24.10 1.02 23.58
C SER A 32 22.99 2.07 23.43
N LEU A 33 23.09 2.97 22.44
CA LEU A 33 22.04 3.93 22.10
C LEU A 33 20.75 3.26 21.63
N ILE A 34 20.86 2.12 20.93
CA ILE A 34 19.70 1.36 20.48
C ILE A 34 19.01 0.69 21.68
N SER A 35 19.77 0.15 22.64
CA SER A 35 19.21 -0.61 23.78
C SER A 35 18.76 0.24 24.98
N VAL A 36 19.35 1.42 25.18
CA VAL A 36 19.08 2.25 26.38
C VAL A 36 17.63 2.69 26.44
N GLY A 37 16.94 2.48 27.57
CA GLY A 37 15.56 2.97 27.74
C GLY A 37 14.50 2.24 26.92
N ASP A 38 14.69 0.95 26.64
CA ASP A 38 13.61 0.11 26.14
C ASP A 38 12.47 0.02 27.18
N PRO A 39 11.20 0.27 26.80
CA PRO A 39 10.09 0.19 27.74
C PRO A 39 9.91 -1.21 28.35
N GLY A 40 9.50 -1.24 29.61
CA GLY A 40 9.04 -2.43 30.31
C GLY A 40 7.71 -2.96 29.76
N LYS A 41 7.27 -4.12 30.25
CA LYS A 41 5.99 -4.72 29.83
C LYS A 41 4.76 -3.88 30.19
N ASP A 42 4.89 -3.02 31.19
CA ASP A 42 3.92 -2.03 31.64
C ASP A 42 4.04 -0.70 30.90
N GLY A 43 4.96 -0.57 29.93
CA GLY A 43 5.19 0.64 29.15
C GLY A 43 6.04 1.70 29.86
N SER A 44 6.52 1.45 31.08
CA SER A 44 7.39 2.38 31.79
C SER A 44 8.83 2.32 31.26
N ILE A 45 9.52 3.46 31.21
CA ILE A 45 10.95 3.51 30.86
C ILE A 45 11.73 3.76 32.14
N HIS A 46 12.57 2.80 32.51
CA HIS A 46 13.49 2.92 33.63
C HIS A 46 14.90 3.14 33.11
N LEU A 47 15.55 4.20 33.58
CA LEU A 47 16.93 4.53 33.26
C LEU A 47 17.75 4.49 34.56
N ASP A 48 18.79 3.65 34.58
CA ASP A 48 19.75 3.62 35.67
C ASP A 48 20.73 4.79 35.55
N GLU A 49 20.98 5.52 36.64
CA GLU A 49 21.84 6.72 36.63
C GLU A 49 23.29 6.40 36.26
N GLU A 50 23.81 5.24 36.66
CA GLU A 50 25.19 4.82 36.35
C GLU A 50 25.31 4.47 34.86
N ASP A 51 24.32 3.77 34.30
CA ASP A 51 24.26 3.44 32.87
C ASP A 51 24.13 4.70 32.00
N VAL A 52 23.23 5.62 32.36
CA VAL A 52 23.06 6.91 31.65
C VAL A 52 24.35 7.73 31.74
N GLY A 53 24.94 7.86 32.93
CA GLY A 53 26.20 8.58 33.13
C GLY A 53 27.37 7.95 32.36
N GLY A 54 27.43 6.62 32.29
CA GLY A 54 28.40 5.87 31.50
C GLY A 54 28.24 6.13 29.99
N LEU A 55 27.01 6.14 29.50
CA LEU A 55 26.70 6.39 28.09
C LEU A 55 27.02 7.83 27.67
N VAL A 56 26.71 8.83 28.51
CA VAL A 56 27.07 10.23 28.28
C VAL A 56 28.60 10.41 28.20
N LYS A 57 29.35 9.73 29.07
CA LYS A 57 30.82 9.70 29.00
C LYS A 57 31.34 9.07 27.71
N HIS A 58 30.69 8.00 27.23
CA HIS A 58 31.05 7.36 25.95
C HIS A 58 30.75 8.27 24.77
N LEU A 59 29.57 8.90 24.74
CA LEU A 59 29.20 9.91 23.74
C LEU A 59 30.24 11.02 23.66
N ARG A 60 30.61 11.61 24.81
CA ARG A 60 31.64 12.66 24.90
C ARG A 60 32.97 12.21 24.32
N ARG A 61 33.42 11.00 24.67
CA ARG A 61 34.70 10.46 24.19
C ARG A 61 34.70 10.27 22.68
N GLU A 62 33.63 9.72 22.10
CA GLU A 62 33.53 9.55 20.64
C GLU A 62 33.41 10.90 19.92
N ALA A 63 32.64 11.84 20.49
CA ALA A 63 32.41 13.14 19.89
C ALA A 63 33.67 14.01 19.80
N ARG A 64 34.63 13.86 20.72
CA ARG A 64 35.94 14.53 20.63
C ARG A 64 36.73 14.17 19.38
N ASN A 65 36.54 12.96 18.86
CA ASN A 65 37.22 12.48 17.66
C ASN A 65 36.37 12.69 16.40
N THR A 66 35.07 12.39 16.50
CA THR A 66 34.14 12.37 15.36
C THR A 66 32.79 12.97 15.75
N PRO A 67 32.68 14.30 15.93
CA PRO A 67 31.45 14.94 16.41
C PRO A 67 30.27 14.71 15.44
N GLN A 68 30.53 14.77 14.13
CA GLN A 68 29.53 14.52 13.09
C GLN A 68 28.98 13.09 13.11
N LEU A 69 29.78 12.11 13.53
CA LEU A 69 29.29 10.73 13.66
C LEU A 69 28.31 10.63 14.82
N VAL A 70 28.65 11.23 15.97
CA VAL A 70 27.78 11.23 17.15
C VAL A 70 26.49 11.99 16.90
N HIS A 71 26.56 13.14 16.21
CA HIS A 71 25.35 13.85 15.81
C HIS A 71 24.45 12.99 14.93
N GLY A 72 25.01 12.35 13.89
CA GLY A 72 24.26 11.44 13.03
C GLY A 72 23.61 10.29 13.80
N MET A 73 24.35 9.65 14.71
CA MET A 73 23.82 8.56 15.55
C MET A 73 22.64 9.00 16.42
N LEU A 74 22.73 10.16 17.09
CA LEU A 74 21.65 10.67 17.93
C LEU A 74 20.41 11.05 17.12
N LEU A 75 20.59 11.73 15.98
CA LEU A 75 19.48 12.09 15.10
C LEU A 75 18.81 10.85 14.51
N ASP A 76 19.60 9.87 14.03
CA ASP A 76 19.07 8.62 13.49
C ASP A 76 18.35 7.79 14.56
N CYS A 77 18.86 7.75 15.80
CA CYS A 77 18.16 7.10 16.90
C CYS A 77 16.86 7.82 17.24
N ALA A 78 16.85 9.15 17.34
CA ALA A 78 15.63 9.92 17.63
C ALA A 78 14.55 9.75 16.55
N VAL A 79 14.96 9.57 15.29
CA VAL A 79 14.06 9.36 14.15
C VAL A 79 13.58 7.90 14.09
N GLN A 80 14.49 6.93 14.04
CA GLN A 80 14.15 5.52 13.81
C GLN A 80 13.60 4.82 15.05
N LEU A 81 13.90 5.34 16.25
CA LEU A 81 13.41 4.86 17.54
C LEU A 81 12.56 5.96 18.19
N SER A 82 11.58 6.49 17.45
CA SER A 82 10.79 7.67 17.85
C SER A 82 10.05 7.53 19.18
N THR A 83 9.77 6.30 19.61
CA THR A 83 9.21 5.98 20.94
C THR A 83 10.15 6.34 22.09
N LYS A 84 11.44 6.48 21.81
CA LYS A 84 12.52 6.74 22.78
C LYS A 84 13.08 8.16 22.66
N VAL A 85 12.40 9.05 21.93
CA VAL A 85 12.78 10.47 21.81
C VAL A 85 13.13 11.13 23.15
N PRO A 86 12.33 10.98 24.24
CA PRO A 86 12.68 11.54 25.55
C PRO A 86 14.01 11.02 26.13
N VAL A 87 14.41 9.78 25.81
CA VAL A 87 15.70 9.21 26.23
C VAL A 87 16.85 9.93 25.52
N TYR A 88 16.75 10.12 24.22
CA TYR A 88 17.79 10.80 23.44
C TYR A 88 17.88 12.30 23.78
N ALA A 89 16.74 12.94 24.10
CA ALA A 89 16.73 14.31 24.56
C ALA A 89 17.46 14.44 25.91
N LEU A 90 17.19 13.53 26.86
CA LEU A 90 17.90 13.49 28.15
C LEU A 90 19.41 13.31 27.97
N LEU A 91 19.84 12.37 27.12
CA LEU A 91 21.26 12.16 26.83
C LEU A 91 21.92 13.40 26.22
N ALA A 92 21.22 14.10 25.31
CA ALA A 92 21.71 15.36 24.74
C ALA A 92 21.79 16.47 25.80
N GLY A 93 20.81 16.59 26.68
CA GLY A 93 20.80 17.56 27.79
C GLY A 93 21.96 17.35 28.77
N LEU A 94 22.18 16.11 29.21
CA LEU A 94 23.31 15.78 30.09
C LEU A 94 24.66 15.98 29.41
N LEU A 95 24.75 15.76 28.10
CA LEU A 95 25.95 16.07 27.33
C LEU A 95 26.17 17.60 27.22
N ASN A 96 25.08 18.38 27.11
CA ASN A 96 25.11 19.83 26.95
C ASN A 96 25.69 20.56 28.16
N VAL A 97 25.46 20.03 29.36
CA VAL A 97 26.03 20.58 30.61
C VAL A 97 27.54 20.67 30.55
N ASP A 98 28.20 19.65 29.98
CA ASP A 98 29.66 19.57 29.96
C ASP A 98 30.29 20.00 28.61
N GLU A 99 29.55 19.89 27.49
CA GLU A 99 30.06 20.13 26.13
C GLU A 99 29.04 20.96 25.30
N PRO A 100 28.75 22.22 25.67
CA PRO A 100 27.66 23.00 25.06
C PRO A 100 27.88 23.32 23.58
N GLU A 101 29.11 23.59 23.14
CA GLU A 101 29.41 23.85 21.72
C GLU A 101 29.14 22.63 20.84
N LEU A 102 29.42 21.42 21.36
CA LEU A 102 29.17 20.17 20.66
C LEU A 102 27.67 19.97 20.45
N VAL A 103 26.86 20.21 21.48
CA VAL A 103 25.41 20.03 21.42
C VAL A 103 24.73 21.15 20.62
N ALA A 104 25.25 22.39 20.66
CA ALA A 104 24.83 23.43 19.72
C ALA A 104 25.01 22.97 18.26
N GLY A 105 26.12 22.28 17.95
CA GLY A 105 26.33 21.65 16.65
C GLY A 105 25.28 20.58 16.28
N LEU A 106 24.78 19.81 17.26
CA LEU A 106 23.68 18.86 17.06
C LEU A 106 22.38 19.60 16.69
N VAL A 107 22.06 20.68 17.39
CA VAL A 107 20.86 21.52 17.14
C VAL A 107 20.93 22.14 15.75
N GLN A 108 22.09 22.68 15.35
CA GLN A 108 22.31 23.23 14.01
C GLN A 108 22.13 22.17 12.93
N ARG A 109 22.72 20.99 13.13
CA ARG A 109 22.57 19.89 12.18
C ARG A 109 21.12 19.41 12.08
N ALA A 110 20.39 19.30 13.19
CA ALA A 110 18.99 18.91 13.19
C ALA A 110 18.14 19.86 12.32
N GLY A 111 18.31 21.17 12.48
CA GLY A 111 17.58 22.16 11.68
C GLY A 111 17.98 22.17 10.20
N LEU A 112 19.26 21.97 9.87
CA LEU A 112 19.70 21.78 8.49
C LEU A 112 19.09 20.52 7.85
N GLU A 113 19.08 19.40 8.57
CA GLU A 113 18.45 18.16 8.10
C GLU A 113 16.93 18.32 7.92
N ILE A 114 16.24 19.07 8.80
CA ILE A 114 14.82 19.40 8.62
C ILE A 114 14.61 20.16 7.31
N ASN A 115 15.41 21.21 7.04
CA ASN A 115 15.31 21.98 5.79
C ASN A 115 15.57 21.11 4.55
N MET A 116 16.59 20.24 4.60
CA MET A 116 16.86 19.28 3.52
C MET A 116 15.70 18.32 3.28
N CYS A 117 15.07 17.83 4.34
CA CYS A 117 13.93 16.91 4.25
C CYS A 117 12.68 17.55 3.65
N MET A 118 12.54 18.88 3.71
CA MET A 118 11.43 19.61 3.10
C MET A 118 11.65 19.92 1.61
N GLN A 119 12.86 19.74 1.08
CA GLN A 119 13.15 19.95 -0.35
C GLN A 119 12.59 18.81 -1.23
N PRO A 120 12.45 19.01 -2.56
CA PRO A 120 12.00 17.97 -3.47
C PRO A 120 12.79 16.67 -3.32
N GLY A 121 12.09 15.55 -3.13
CA GLY A 121 12.69 14.23 -2.88
C GLY A 121 13.13 13.98 -1.43
N GLY A 122 12.93 14.94 -0.52
CA GLY A 122 13.22 14.82 0.91
C GLY A 122 12.20 13.97 1.68
N ASP A 123 12.61 13.52 2.87
CA ASP A 123 11.76 12.71 3.76
C ASP A 123 11.03 13.58 4.79
N MET A 124 9.82 14.02 4.44
CA MET A 124 8.95 14.80 5.34
C MET A 124 8.62 14.09 6.66
N ARG A 125 8.70 12.75 6.71
CA ARG A 125 8.54 12.00 7.96
C ARG A 125 9.72 12.21 8.89
N ARG A 126 10.94 12.16 8.35
CA ARG A 126 12.16 12.50 9.08
C ARG A 126 12.09 13.94 9.59
N ALA A 127 11.64 14.89 8.77
CA ALA A 127 11.45 16.28 9.20
C ALA A 127 10.52 16.39 10.42
N ARG A 128 9.35 15.74 10.39
CA ARG A 128 8.40 15.70 11.53
C ARG A 128 9.03 15.10 12.79
N LEU A 129 9.82 14.02 12.65
CA LEU A 129 10.43 13.34 13.78
C LEU A 129 11.60 14.12 14.39
N LEU A 130 12.36 14.82 13.54
CA LEU A 130 13.37 15.76 14.01
C LEU A 130 12.75 16.97 14.72
N LEU A 131 11.60 17.49 14.25
CA LEU A 131 10.85 18.52 14.97
C LEU A 131 10.36 18.03 16.34
N ARG A 132 9.86 16.80 16.40
CA ARG A 132 9.49 16.15 17.67
C ARG A 132 10.68 16.04 18.62
N PHE A 133 11.84 15.61 18.11
CA PHE A 133 13.07 15.55 18.90
C PHE A 133 13.47 16.93 19.40
N ALA A 134 13.44 17.94 18.53
CA ALA A 134 13.72 19.33 18.90
C ALA A 134 12.75 19.87 19.97
N ALA A 135 11.47 19.51 19.91
CA ALA A 135 10.51 19.85 20.97
C ALA A 135 10.90 19.20 22.31
N SER A 136 11.27 17.92 22.32
CA SER A 136 11.76 17.26 23.55
C SER A 136 13.08 17.83 24.09
N LEU A 137 13.92 18.44 23.24
CA LEU A 137 15.14 19.11 23.69
C LEU A 137 14.86 20.39 24.51
N VAL A 138 13.65 20.95 24.44
CA VAL A 138 13.22 22.07 25.29
C VAL A 138 13.13 21.62 26.75
N ALA A 139 12.54 20.45 26.99
CA ALA A 139 12.41 19.88 28.34
C ALA A 139 13.76 19.60 29.02
N THR A 140 14.84 19.49 28.25
CA THR A 140 16.20 19.24 28.75
C THR A 140 17.11 20.47 28.65
N ASN A 141 16.53 21.66 28.44
CA ASN A 141 17.25 22.94 28.36
C ASN A 141 18.36 22.98 27.29
N VAL A 142 18.15 22.25 26.18
CA VAL A 142 19.06 22.24 25.01
C VAL A 142 18.57 23.20 23.93
N VAL A 143 17.26 23.30 23.73
CA VAL A 143 16.64 24.24 22.78
C VAL A 143 15.80 25.25 23.55
N HIS A 144 15.92 26.54 23.22
CA HIS A 144 15.08 27.56 23.84
C HIS A 144 13.62 27.43 23.40
N ALA A 145 12.68 27.50 24.35
CA ALA A 145 11.24 27.42 24.07
C ALA A 145 10.76 28.45 23.04
N ALA A 146 11.28 29.70 23.11
CA ALA A 146 10.95 30.76 22.16
C ALA A 146 11.40 30.42 20.72
N SER A 147 12.61 29.87 20.56
CA SER A 147 13.11 29.43 19.25
C SER A 147 12.25 28.29 18.70
N MET A 148 11.90 27.30 19.53
CA MET A 148 11.03 26.20 19.12
C MET A 148 9.64 26.68 18.68
N LEU A 149 8.98 27.55 19.44
CA LEU A 149 7.65 28.08 19.08
C LEU A 149 7.71 28.94 17.80
N ALA A 150 8.76 29.75 17.62
CA ALA A 150 8.97 30.50 16.39
C ALA A 150 9.14 29.58 15.17
N THR A 151 9.87 28.47 15.32
CA THR A 151 10.02 27.44 14.29
C THR A 151 8.69 26.76 13.97
N LEU A 152 7.89 26.38 14.97
CA LEU A 152 6.56 25.80 14.73
C LEU A 152 5.64 26.80 14.03
N ARG A 153 5.72 28.08 14.41
CA ARG A 153 4.95 29.17 13.83
C ARG A 153 5.31 29.40 12.35
N SER A 154 6.59 29.37 11.99
CA SER A 154 7.01 29.60 10.59
C SER A 154 6.45 28.55 9.62
N LEU A 155 6.25 27.30 10.07
CA LEU A 155 5.62 26.25 9.26
C LEU A 155 4.13 26.53 9.01
N VAL A 156 3.42 27.02 10.03
CA VAL A 156 2.00 27.42 9.89
C VAL A 156 1.87 28.67 9.03
N ASP A 157 2.78 29.64 9.17
CA ASP A 157 2.82 30.83 8.33
C ASP A 157 3.14 30.49 6.86
N ALA A 158 4.00 29.50 6.60
CA ALA A 158 4.24 29.00 5.25
C ALA A 158 2.97 28.36 4.65
N ALA A 159 2.22 27.59 5.44
CA ALA A 159 0.94 27.02 5.02
C ALA A 159 -0.09 28.13 4.70
N LEU A 160 -0.16 29.17 5.53
CA LEU A 160 -0.98 30.36 5.29
C LEU A 160 -0.59 31.08 4.00
N ALA A 161 0.70 31.29 3.76
CA ALA A 161 1.20 31.96 2.57
C ALA A 161 0.82 31.23 1.28
N VAL A 162 0.87 29.90 1.28
CA VAL A 162 0.41 29.07 0.15
C VAL A 162 -1.10 29.19 -0.05
N ALA A 163 -1.88 29.12 1.05
CA ALA A 163 -3.33 29.28 0.99
C ALA A 163 -3.74 30.68 0.47
N ASP A 164 -3.05 31.75 0.89
CA ASP A 164 -3.29 33.12 0.45
C ASP A 164 -2.89 33.38 -1.00
N ALA A 165 -1.84 32.70 -1.48
CA ALA A 165 -1.41 32.79 -2.87
C ALA A 165 -2.33 31.99 -3.82
N SER A 166 -3.19 31.11 -3.29
CA SER A 166 -4.05 30.24 -4.10
C SER A 166 -5.20 31.03 -4.74
N PRO A 167 -5.57 30.75 -6.00
CA PRO A 167 -6.66 31.45 -6.68
C PRO A 167 -8.01 31.32 -5.95
N ALA A 168 -8.84 32.36 -6.03
CA ALA A 168 -10.20 32.28 -5.52
C ALA A 168 -11.00 31.18 -6.24
N GLY A 169 -11.60 30.26 -5.48
CA GLY A 169 -12.35 29.12 -6.02
C GLY A 169 -11.50 27.88 -6.33
N ASP A 170 -10.20 27.90 -6.00
CA ASP A 170 -9.35 26.71 -6.02
C ASP A 170 -9.87 25.64 -5.03
N ASP A 171 -9.87 24.37 -5.46
CA ASP A 171 -10.38 23.27 -4.64
C ASP A 171 -9.35 22.63 -3.73
N GLY A 172 -8.09 23.09 -3.74
CA GLY A 172 -7.04 22.71 -2.81
C GLY A 172 -6.24 21.47 -3.19
N ARG A 173 -6.60 20.70 -4.23
CA ARG A 173 -5.94 19.40 -4.50
C ARG A 173 -4.43 19.48 -4.67
N SER A 174 -3.93 20.56 -5.28
CA SER A 174 -2.52 20.73 -5.65
C SER A 174 -1.64 21.26 -4.52
N TRP A 175 -2.21 21.67 -3.38
CA TRP A 175 -1.43 22.32 -2.31
C TRP A 175 -1.92 22.00 -0.90
N GLN A 176 -3.22 21.73 -0.71
CA GLN A 176 -3.79 21.51 0.63
C GLN A 176 -3.18 20.28 1.33
N PRO A 177 -2.97 19.11 0.70
CA PRO A 177 -2.36 17.97 1.39
C PRO A 177 -0.96 18.28 1.96
N TYR A 178 -0.16 19.07 1.24
CA TYR A 178 1.16 19.51 1.69
C TYR A 178 1.06 20.51 2.85
N THR A 179 0.22 21.53 2.73
CA THR A 179 0.05 22.55 3.77
C THR A 179 -0.64 22.00 5.03
N ASP A 180 -1.60 21.09 4.87
CA ASP A 180 -2.19 20.33 5.98
C ASP A 180 -1.09 19.54 6.71
N HIS A 181 -0.12 18.98 5.99
CA HIS A 181 1.03 18.28 6.57
C HIS A 181 1.95 19.23 7.36
N LEU A 182 2.22 20.43 6.86
CA LEU A 182 3.04 21.44 7.56
C LEU A 182 2.41 21.85 8.90
N VAL A 183 1.12 22.16 8.90
CA VAL A 183 0.40 22.52 10.13
C VAL A 183 0.32 21.32 11.07
N TYR A 184 0.05 20.13 10.53
CA TYR A 184 0.04 18.89 11.29
C TYR A 184 1.37 18.62 12.02
N MET A 185 2.50 18.63 11.30
CA MET A 185 3.80 18.33 11.89
C MET A 185 4.23 19.39 12.91
N ALA A 186 3.82 20.65 12.72
CA ALA A 186 4.05 21.71 13.69
C ALA A 186 3.28 21.46 15.00
N LEU A 187 1.98 21.19 14.91
CA LEU A 187 1.13 21.02 16.09
C LEU A 187 1.43 19.72 16.85
N VAL A 188 1.74 18.63 16.14
CA VAL A 188 2.01 17.33 16.76
C VAL A 188 3.35 17.29 17.49
N ALA A 189 4.22 18.29 17.32
CA ALA A 189 5.47 18.38 18.08
C ALA A 189 5.25 18.90 19.52
N LEU A 190 4.23 19.74 19.75
CA LEU A 190 3.94 20.38 21.04
C LEU A 190 3.88 19.42 22.24
N PRO A 191 3.21 18.24 22.15
CA PRO A 191 3.13 17.29 23.27
C PRO A 191 4.50 16.86 23.83
N TRP A 192 5.53 16.83 22.99
CA TRP A 192 6.87 16.40 23.37
C TRP A 192 7.70 17.47 24.06
N GLY A 193 7.33 18.75 23.91
CA GLY A 193 7.93 19.86 24.66
C GLY A 193 7.35 20.02 26.06
N GLY A 194 6.17 19.46 26.32
CA GLY A 194 5.58 19.40 27.66
C GLY A 194 5.35 20.77 28.31
N PRO A 195 5.26 20.81 29.65
CA PRO A 195 5.12 22.06 30.41
C PRO A 195 6.21 23.08 30.10
N GLU A 196 7.44 22.63 29.85
CA GLU A 196 8.61 23.46 29.59
C GLU A 196 8.52 24.28 28.30
N LEU A 197 7.72 23.82 27.33
CA LEU A 197 7.41 24.56 26.11
C LEU A 197 6.13 25.40 26.25
N GLY A 198 5.08 24.80 26.82
CA GLY A 198 3.72 25.36 26.77
C GLY A 198 3.40 26.41 27.82
N GLU A 199 3.97 26.32 29.03
CA GLU A 199 3.63 27.18 30.16
C GLU A 199 4.42 28.50 30.22
N PRO A 200 5.72 28.57 29.83
CA PRO A 200 6.49 29.82 29.94
C PRO A 200 6.08 30.92 28.95
N LEU A 201 5.52 30.55 27.80
CA LEU A 201 5.23 31.45 26.68
C LEU A 201 3.79 31.29 26.16
N PRO A 202 2.75 31.49 27.02
CA PRO A 202 1.36 31.20 26.67
C PRO A 202 0.87 32.05 25.49
N GLY A 203 1.32 33.30 25.37
CA GLY A 203 0.95 34.17 24.24
C GLY A 203 1.48 33.70 22.88
N GLU A 204 2.67 33.11 22.84
CA GLU A 204 3.23 32.53 21.61
C GLU A 204 2.49 31.25 21.22
N VAL A 205 2.10 30.43 22.21
CA VAL A 205 1.24 29.26 21.98
C VAL A 205 -0.13 29.69 21.46
N GLU A 206 -0.77 30.69 22.09
CA GLU A 206 -2.04 31.24 21.63
C GLU A 206 -1.93 31.78 20.20
N ALA A 207 -0.84 32.48 19.87
CA ALA A 207 -0.60 33.00 18.53
C ALA A 207 -0.42 31.87 17.50
N LEU A 208 0.30 30.80 17.83
CA LEU A 208 0.45 29.62 16.98
C LEU A 208 -0.90 28.94 16.71
N LEU A 209 -1.71 28.73 17.76
CA LEU A 209 -3.03 28.11 17.63
C LEU A 209 -4.01 28.99 16.85
N ALA A 210 -3.95 30.32 17.03
CA ALA A 210 -4.73 31.27 16.25
C ALA A 210 -4.34 31.23 14.76
N ALA A 211 -3.05 31.15 14.44
CA ALA A 211 -2.60 30.99 13.06
C ALA A 211 -3.06 29.67 12.43
N ALA A 212 -3.10 28.59 13.23
CA ALA A 212 -3.67 27.33 12.79
C ALA A 212 -5.18 27.45 12.51
N ASP A 213 -5.95 28.16 13.35
CA ASP A 213 -7.37 28.45 13.09
C ASP A 213 -7.57 29.29 11.82
N ASP A 214 -6.72 30.31 11.61
CA ASP A 214 -6.75 31.13 10.40
C ASP A 214 -6.52 30.28 9.15
N TYR A 215 -5.55 29.36 9.21
CA TYR A 215 -5.28 28.42 8.11
C TYR A 215 -6.48 27.49 7.87
N MET A 216 -7.07 26.95 8.95
CA MET A 216 -8.26 26.09 8.88
C MET A 216 -9.46 26.80 8.26
N GLY A 217 -9.56 28.13 8.41
CA GLY A 217 -10.57 28.96 7.77
C GLY A 217 -10.32 29.24 6.28
N LYS A 218 -9.07 29.14 5.81
CA LYS A 218 -8.69 29.39 4.41
C LYS A 218 -8.69 28.13 3.55
N ARG A 219 -8.47 26.95 4.13
CA ARG A 219 -8.41 25.71 3.36
C ARG A 219 -9.78 25.37 2.73
N PRO A 220 -9.83 24.98 1.45
CA PRO A 220 -11.10 24.74 0.75
C PRO A 220 -11.79 23.43 1.16
N ARG A 221 -11.02 22.39 1.54
CA ARG A 221 -11.58 21.07 1.92
C ARG A 221 -11.53 20.90 3.44
N SER A 222 -12.71 20.76 4.06
CA SER A 222 -12.83 20.37 5.47
C SER A 222 -12.91 18.85 5.68
N SER A 223 -13.32 18.12 4.64
CA SER A 223 -13.40 16.66 4.58
C SER A 223 -13.21 16.18 3.14
N GLN A 224 -12.94 14.89 2.95
CA GLN A 224 -12.75 14.26 1.64
C GLN A 224 -13.66 13.02 1.48
N PRO A 225 -14.95 13.19 1.12
CA PRO A 225 -15.89 12.06 0.98
C PRO A 225 -15.39 10.95 0.05
N SER A 226 -14.61 11.29 -0.99
CA SER A 226 -13.98 10.32 -1.89
C SER A 226 -13.03 9.34 -1.19
N LEU A 227 -12.61 9.60 0.05
CA LEU A 227 -11.75 8.68 0.82
C LEU A 227 -12.51 7.89 1.90
N ARG A 228 -13.84 8.02 1.97
CA ARG A 228 -14.66 7.26 2.92
C ARG A 228 -14.63 5.76 2.61
N PRO A 229 -14.21 4.90 3.56
CA PRO A 229 -14.26 3.45 3.39
C PRO A 229 -15.68 2.89 3.31
N PHE A 230 -16.64 3.60 3.89
CA PHE A 230 -18.05 3.25 3.95
C PHE A 230 -18.85 4.40 3.34
N ALA A 231 -19.64 4.12 2.32
CA ALA A 231 -20.29 5.16 1.53
C ALA A 231 -21.61 5.66 2.15
N ALA A 232 -22.16 4.95 3.14
CA ALA A 232 -23.34 5.39 3.88
C ALA A 232 -23.30 4.98 5.36
N ALA A 233 -24.00 5.75 6.19
CA ALA A 233 -24.24 5.43 7.59
C ALA A 233 -25.25 4.29 7.73
N ILE A 234 -25.04 3.42 8.72
CA ILE A 234 -25.97 2.28 9.01
C ILE A 234 -26.75 2.46 10.31
N LYS A 235 -26.48 3.54 11.04
CA LYS A 235 -27.11 3.91 12.31
C LYS A 235 -27.15 5.43 12.46
N GLU A 236 -27.98 5.93 13.36
CA GLU A 236 -27.99 7.34 13.72
C GLU A 236 -26.65 7.72 14.39
N HIS A 237 -26.09 8.88 14.05
CA HIS A 237 -24.76 9.35 14.51
C HIS A 237 -23.66 8.30 14.30
N ASP A 238 -23.17 8.21 13.06
CA ASP A 238 -22.25 7.15 12.63
C ASP A 238 -20.86 7.69 12.27
N PRO A 239 -19.97 7.90 13.26
CA PRO A 239 -18.64 8.47 13.03
C PRO A 239 -17.77 7.61 12.10
N VAL A 240 -18.08 6.32 12.00
CA VAL A 240 -17.36 5.38 11.14
C VAL A 240 -17.65 5.66 9.66
N ALA A 241 -18.90 6.01 9.33
CA ALA A 241 -19.31 6.37 7.97
C ALA A 241 -18.94 7.81 7.60
N GLU A 242 -18.87 8.69 8.59
CA GLU A 242 -18.44 10.09 8.40
C GLU A 242 -16.93 10.21 8.15
N SER A 243 -16.15 9.27 8.71
CA SER A 243 -14.69 9.21 8.59
C SER A 243 -14.24 9.04 7.13
N ASP A 244 -13.55 10.05 6.60
CA ASP A 244 -12.82 10.01 5.33
C ASP A 244 -11.46 9.31 5.46
N ASN A 245 -11.32 8.40 6.43
CA ASN A 245 -10.08 7.74 6.81
C ASN A 245 -8.91 8.72 7.04
N GLY A 246 -9.24 9.89 7.59
CA GLY A 246 -8.29 10.91 7.95
C GLY A 246 -7.67 11.65 6.78
N GLY A 247 -8.46 11.85 5.71
CA GLY A 247 -8.22 12.82 4.65
C GLY A 247 -8.22 14.25 5.21
N ALA A 248 -8.88 15.19 4.54
CA ALA A 248 -8.89 16.58 4.99
C ALA A 248 -9.50 16.77 6.39
N SER A 249 -10.34 15.83 6.87
CA SER A 249 -10.93 15.91 8.21
C SER A 249 -9.90 15.77 9.35
N PHE A 250 -8.80 15.05 9.11
CA PHE A 250 -7.85 14.70 10.18
C PHE A 250 -7.22 15.92 10.84
N LEU A 251 -6.84 16.93 10.05
CA LEU A 251 -6.19 18.12 10.63
C LEU A 251 -7.13 18.86 11.59
N ALA A 252 -8.44 18.87 11.32
CA ALA A 252 -9.41 19.46 12.25
C ALA A 252 -9.43 18.71 13.59
N GLU A 253 -9.36 17.37 13.55
CA GLU A 253 -9.25 16.55 14.75
C GLU A 253 -7.95 16.83 15.52
N ALA A 254 -6.81 16.96 14.81
CA ALA A 254 -5.52 17.25 15.42
C ALA A 254 -5.46 18.65 16.05
N VAL A 255 -5.94 19.68 15.33
CA VAL A 255 -6.06 21.06 15.84
C VAL A 255 -6.96 21.08 17.07
N SER A 256 -8.12 20.42 17.02
CA SER A 256 -9.04 20.34 18.15
C SER A 256 -8.41 19.66 19.36
N ALA A 257 -7.69 18.54 19.16
CA ALA A 257 -7.01 17.82 20.22
C ALA A 257 -5.92 18.65 20.92
N VAL A 258 -5.10 19.38 20.14
CA VAL A 258 -4.04 20.23 20.67
C VAL A 258 -4.62 21.46 21.37
N LYS A 259 -5.67 22.09 20.82
CA LYS A 259 -6.35 23.21 21.48
C LYS A 259 -7.00 22.78 22.80
N ALA A 260 -7.61 21.60 22.86
CA ALA A 260 -8.18 21.05 24.09
C ALA A 260 -7.10 20.81 25.15
N MET A 261 -5.93 20.30 24.76
CA MET A 261 -4.77 20.15 25.64
C MET A 261 -4.32 21.50 26.21
N ALA A 262 -4.11 22.50 25.35
CA ALA A 262 -3.66 23.84 25.76
C ALA A 262 -4.69 24.54 26.66
N ALA A 263 -5.98 24.49 26.30
CA ALA A 263 -7.06 25.11 27.08
C ALA A 263 -7.26 24.47 28.45
N ALA A 264 -7.02 23.16 28.58
CA ALA A 264 -7.04 22.45 29.84
C ALA A 264 -5.74 22.59 30.66
N ALA A 265 -4.73 23.31 30.13
CA ALA A 265 -3.35 23.33 30.65
C ALA A 265 -2.78 21.92 30.89
N ALA A 266 -3.19 20.95 30.08
CA ALA A 266 -2.85 19.54 30.23
C ALA A 266 -1.55 19.20 29.46
N TRP A 267 -0.47 19.91 29.77
CA TRP A 267 0.82 19.76 29.08
C TRP A 267 1.59 18.50 29.49
N GLN A 268 1.18 17.84 30.58
CA GLN A 268 1.71 16.56 31.01
C GLN A 268 0.82 15.42 30.51
N LEU A 269 1.29 14.72 29.50
CA LEU A 269 0.60 13.56 28.93
C LEU A 269 1.12 12.24 29.53
N GLU A 270 0.22 11.29 29.76
CA GLU A 270 0.57 9.92 30.16
C GLU A 270 1.39 9.19 29.09
N SER A 271 1.14 9.51 27.81
CA SER A 271 1.81 8.87 26.67
C SER A 271 3.22 9.41 26.38
N VAL A 272 3.65 10.50 27.03
CA VAL A 272 4.98 11.10 26.80
C VAL A 272 5.79 11.04 28.11
N PRO A 273 6.75 10.11 28.24
CA PRO A 273 7.56 9.98 29.46
C PRO A 273 8.40 11.23 29.73
N ARG A 274 8.35 11.74 30.98
CA ARG A 274 9.17 12.87 31.45
C ARG A 274 10.41 12.38 32.19
N LEU A 275 11.34 11.82 31.45
CA LEU A 275 12.55 11.17 31.99
C LEU A 275 13.56 12.18 32.57
N HIS A 276 13.49 13.43 32.12
CA HIS A 276 14.37 14.52 32.56
C HIS A 276 14.13 14.96 34.00
N LEU A 277 12.96 14.67 34.58
CA LEU A 277 12.60 15.09 35.93
C LEU A 277 13.59 14.60 37.00
N ALA A 278 14.17 13.41 36.82
CA ALA A 278 15.19 12.88 37.72
C ALA A 278 16.52 13.65 37.68
N HIS A 279 16.73 14.49 36.66
CA HIS A 279 17.99 15.18 36.38
C HIS A 279 17.83 16.71 36.30
N GLU A 280 16.72 17.29 36.75
CA GLU A 280 16.42 18.73 36.64
C GLU A 280 17.56 19.61 37.17
N ALA A 281 18.13 19.27 38.33
CA ALA A 281 19.20 20.05 38.95
C ALA A 281 20.45 20.13 38.06
N ALA A 282 20.81 19.04 37.38
CA ALA A 282 21.94 19.03 36.46
C ALA A 282 21.60 19.77 35.16
N LEU A 283 20.40 19.57 34.62
CA LEU A 283 19.96 20.17 33.36
C LEU A 283 19.76 21.69 33.46
N ALA A 284 19.53 22.23 34.67
CA ALA A 284 19.46 23.67 34.91
C ALA A 284 20.78 24.41 34.60
N GLU A 285 21.92 23.71 34.63
CA GLU A 285 23.23 24.26 34.27
C GLU A 285 23.50 24.25 32.76
N ALA A 286 22.66 23.57 31.98
CA ALA A 286 22.83 23.47 30.53
C ALA A 286 22.62 24.83 29.83
N GLN A 287 23.37 25.07 28.75
CA GLN A 287 23.24 26.27 27.95
C GLN A 287 22.38 26.01 26.72
N GLY A 288 21.19 26.61 26.66
CA GLY A 288 20.28 26.48 25.52
C GLY A 288 20.85 27.06 24.22
N SER A 289 20.39 26.53 23.09
CA SER A 289 20.69 27.00 21.74
C SER A 289 19.40 27.23 20.94
N ASP A 290 19.48 28.07 19.92
CA ASP A 290 18.38 28.29 18.98
C ASP A 290 18.49 27.35 17.77
N LEU A 291 17.34 26.91 17.25
CA LEU A 291 17.25 26.23 15.96
C LEU A 291 17.56 27.22 14.83
N PRO A 292 18.22 26.78 13.75
CA PRO A 292 18.34 27.60 12.56
C PRO A 292 16.94 27.82 11.93
N PRO A 293 16.73 28.94 11.20
CA PRO A 293 15.46 29.20 10.52
C PRO A 293 15.06 28.07 9.58
N LEU A 294 13.78 27.74 9.59
CA LEU A 294 13.21 26.77 8.65
C LEU A 294 12.64 27.46 7.42
N GLU A 295 12.94 26.91 6.25
CA GLU A 295 12.50 27.41 4.95
C GLU A 295 11.62 26.35 4.27
N ALA A 296 10.32 26.35 4.59
CA ALA A 296 9.36 25.49 3.92
C ALA A 296 9.13 25.99 2.47
N PRO A 297 9.16 25.10 1.47
CA PRO A 297 8.88 25.49 0.08
C PRO A 297 7.52 26.15 -0.10
N ALA A 298 7.46 27.17 -0.97
CA ALA A 298 6.25 27.92 -1.31
C ALA A 298 5.25 27.13 -2.19
N ALA A 299 5.59 25.90 -2.57
CA ALA A 299 4.72 24.96 -3.27
C ALA A 299 5.05 23.54 -2.81
N ALA A 300 4.12 22.59 -3.03
CA ALA A 300 4.37 21.19 -2.68
C ALA A 300 5.66 20.69 -3.36
N PRO A 301 6.64 20.12 -2.60
CA PRO A 301 7.95 19.71 -3.12
C PRO A 301 7.87 18.37 -3.87
N VAL A 302 7.04 18.32 -4.91
CA VAL A 302 6.76 17.14 -5.72
C VAL A 302 7.23 17.37 -7.15
N ALA A 303 7.89 16.38 -7.75
CA ALA A 303 8.25 16.44 -9.16
C ALA A 303 7.00 16.37 -10.03
N VAL A 304 6.71 17.44 -10.76
CA VAL A 304 5.55 17.56 -11.64
C VAL A 304 6.03 17.51 -13.10
N PRO A 305 5.49 16.60 -13.93
CA PRO A 305 5.79 16.58 -15.36
C PRO A 305 5.40 17.89 -16.05
N GLU A 306 6.16 18.30 -17.05
CA GLU A 306 5.83 19.48 -17.86
C GLU A 306 4.46 19.28 -18.54
N GLY A 307 3.60 20.30 -18.46
CA GLY A 307 2.24 20.25 -19.01
C GLY A 307 1.26 19.37 -18.22
N ALA A 308 1.58 18.95 -17.00
CA ALA A 308 0.66 18.20 -16.15
C ALA A 308 -0.64 18.98 -15.89
N SER A 309 -1.77 18.29 -16.01
CA SER A 309 -3.08 18.84 -15.64
C SER A 309 -3.21 19.01 -14.12
N ASP A 310 -4.10 19.89 -13.66
CA ASP A 310 -4.37 20.07 -12.23
C ASP A 310 -4.79 18.78 -11.53
N ALA A 311 -5.47 17.87 -12.24
CA ALA A 311 -5.85 16.56 -11.71
C ALA A 311 -4.60 15.71 -11.44
N LEU A 312 -3.64 15.71 -12.36
CA LEU A 312 -2.38 14.98 -12.19
C LEU A 312 -1.55 15.60 -11.07
N VAL A 313 -1.45 16.92 -11.01
CA VAL A 313 -0.76 17.62 -9.89
C VAL A 313 -1.40 17.23 -8.56
N GLY A 314 -2.72 17.29 -8.45
CA GLY A 314 -3.45 16.90 -7.25
C GLY A 314 -3.19 15.45 -6.83
N ALA A 315 -3.26 14.51 -7.77
CA ALA A 315 -2.99 13.10 -7.50
C ALA A 315 -1.54 12.87 -7.05
N LEU A 316 -0.55 13.53 -7.65
CA LEU A 316 0.86 13.42 -7.26
C LEU A 316 1.12 14.02 -5.87
N VAL A 317 0.48 15.15 -5.55
CA VAL A 317 0.57 15.79 -4.23
C VAL A 317 -0.10 14.93 -3.16
N LEU A 318 -1.26 14.34 -3.43
CA LEU A 318 -1.92 13.40 -2.52
C LEU A 318 -1.07 12.13 -2.29
N GLU A 319 -0.32 11.67 -3.31
CA GLU A 319 0.59 10.53 -3.16
C GLU A 319 1.86 10.85 -2.35
N ALA A 320 2.41 12.05 -2.51
CA ALA A 320 3.56 12.51 -1.73
C ALA A 320 3.16 12.84 -0.28
N PHE A 321 1.95 13.36 -0.08
CA PHE A 321 1.39 13.76 1.20
C PHE A 321 0.08 13.01 1.46
N PRO A 322 0.15 11.68 1.69
CA PRO A 322 -1.05 10.90 1.91
C PRO A 322 -1.73 11.35 3.22
N PRO A 323 -3.06 11.19 3.31
CA PRO A 323 -3.83 11.32 4.54
C PRO A 323 -3.08 10.72 5.74
N ARG A 324 -3.22 11.26 6.95
CA ARG A 324 -2.61 10.66 8.16
C ARG A 324 -3.59 9.75 8.90
N GLY A 325 -4.84 10.15 9.06
CA GLY A 325 -5.74 9.50 10.02
C GLY A 325 -6.17 8.06 9.66
N ILE A 326 -7.03 7.52 10.52
CA ILE A 326 -7.44 6.10 10.56
C ILE A 326 -8.96 5.97 10.61
N ILE A 327 -9.47 4.81 10.21
CA ILE A 327 -10.89 4.46 10.35
C ILE A 327 -11.23 4.27 11.83
N ARG A 328 -12.20 5.04 12.33
CA ARG A 328 -12.70 4.94 13.72
C ARG A 328 -13.62 3.74 13.92
N LEU A 329 -13.08 2.51 13.91
CA LEU A 329 -13.89 1.28 13.95
C LEU A 329 -14.46 0.94 15.34
N LEU A 330 -13.81 1.38 16.41
CA LEU A 330 -14.17 1.04 17.78
C LEU A 330 -14.60 2.30 18.54
N GLU A 331 -15.52 2.11 19.48
CA GLU A 331 -16.00 3.20 20.33
C GLU A 331 -14.88 3.82 21.17
N ALA A 332 -14.95 5.14 21.36
CA ALA A 332 -13.94 5.93 22.07
C ALA A 332 -13.65 5.41 23.49
N GLN A 333 -14.62 4.83 24.19
CA GLN A 333 -14.41 4.23 25.51
C GLN A 333 -13.34 3.11 25.52
N HIS A 334 -13.14 2.41 24.40
CA HIS A 334 -12.17 1.32 24.29
C HIS A 334 -10.80 1.80 23.79
N THR A 335 -10.76 2.91 23.03
CA THR A 335 -9.55 3.38 22.34
C THR A 335 -8.92 4.61 22.99
N LEU A 336 -9.76 5.48 23.58
CA LEU A 336 -9.37 6.71 24.25
C LEU A 336 -9.61 6.63 25.77
N GLY A 337 -10.77 6.15 26.21
CA GLY A 337 -11.18 6.22 27.62
C GLY A 337 -11.47 7.66 28.05
N ASP A 338 -11.10 8.02 29.27
CA ASP A 338 -11.30 9.38 29.84
C ASP A 338 -10.17 10.37 29.48
N ARG A 339 -9.18 9.92 28.70
CA ARG A 339 -8.02 10.72 28.29
C ARG A 339 -8.39 11.78 27.26
N LEU A 340 -7.58 12.83 27.16
CA LEU A 340 -7.69 13.84 26.11
C LEU A 340 -7.35 13.25 24.74
N ALA A 341 -7.99 13.75 23.67
CA ALA A 341 -7.77 13.26 22.30
C ALA A 341 -6.30 13.31 21.85
N VAL A 342 -5.48 14.20 22.42
CA VAL A 342 -4.05 14.30 22.13
C VAL A 342 -3.26 13.06 22.60
N GLU A 343 -3.67 12.39 23.66
CA GLU A 343 -3.06 11.14 24.14
C GLU A 343 -3.17 10.04 23.08
N ARG A 344 -4.36 9.94 22.50
CA ARG A 344 -4.62 9.04 21.38
C ARG A 344 -3.79 9.42 20.15
N LEU A 345 -3.67 10.72 19.84
CA LEU A 345 -2.86 11.18 18.72
C LEU A 345 -1.40 10.73 18.86
N VAL A 346 -0.82 10.92 20.05
CA VAL A 346 0.56 10.48 20.38
C VAL A 346 0.71 8.96 20.26
N ALA A 347 -0.23 8.18 20.82
CA ALA A 347 -0.19 6.73 20.73
C ALA A 347 -0.28 6.22 19.28
N GLU A 348 -1.13 6.84 18.45
CA GLU A 348 -1.22 6.54 17.03
C GLU A 348 0.10 6.86 16.30
N GLU A 349 0.77 7.96 16.63
CA GLU A 349 2.08 8.30 16.05
C GLU A 349 3.13 7.23 16.33
N TYR A 350 3.21 6.74 17.57
CA TYR A 350 4.16 5.69 17.92
C TYR A 350 3.93 4.41 17.11
N VAL A 351 2.67 4.02 16.89
CA VAL A 351 2.33 2.85 16.09
C VAL A 351 2.74 3.06 14.62
N LEU A 352 2.37 4.20 14.04
CA LEU A 352 2.63 4.51 12.63
C LEU A 352 4.13 4.63 12.33
N ASP A 353 4.88 5.27 13.21
CA ASP A 353 6.33 5.42 13.09
C ASP A 353 7.03 4.07 13.20
N THR A 354 6.63 3.25 14.19
CA THR A 354 7.16 1.89 14.37
C THR A 354 6.90 1.02 13.14
N CYS A 355 5.68 1.05 12.60
CA CYS A 355 5.35 0.30 11.39
C CYS A 355 6.24 0.68 10.21
N PHE A 356 6.64 1.95 10.08
CA PHE A 356 7.44 2.40 8.94
C PHE A 356 8.91 2.06 9.04
N TYR A 357 9.56 2.34 10.18
CA TYR A 357 10.99 2.06 10.33
C TYR A 357 11.30 0.57 10.44
N PHE A 358 10.33 -0.25 10.86
CA PHE A 358 10.52 -1.68 11.06
C PHE A 358 9.70 -2.55 10.09
N GLU A 359 9.12 -1.99 9.03
CA GLU A 359 8.33 -2.74 8.04
C GLU A 359 9.08 -3.95 7.48
N SER A 360 10.35 -3.75 7.18
CA SER A 360 11.24 -4.74 6.57
C SER A 360 11.65 -5.87 7.54
N ASP A 361 11.58 -5.63 8.85
CA ASP A 361 11.77 -6.64 9.89
C ASP A 361 10.48 -6.82 10.71
N ARG A 362 9.58 -7.66 10.18
CA ARG A 362 8.29 -7.95 10.81
C ARG A 362 8.41 -8.39 12.27
N VAL A 363 9.48 -9.10 12.64
CA VAL A 363 9.63 -9.68 13.97
C VAL A 363 9.96 -8.58 14.96
N GLU A 364 10.88 -7.69 14.58
CA GLU A 364 11.21 -6.54 15.41
C GLU A 364 10.04 -5.54 15.48
N CYS A 365 9.36 -5.28 14.37
CA CYS A 365 8.15 -4.46 14.34
C CYS A 365 7.09 -4.97 15.32
N ALA A 366 6.79 -6.27 15.28
CA ALA A 366 5.82 -6.89 16.18
C ALA A 366 6.21 -6.78 17.66
N LYS A 367 7.50 -6.99 17.99
CA LYS A 367 8.00 -6.82 19.37
C LYS A 367 7.86 -5.38 19.84
N ARG A 368 8.24 -4.41 19.02
CA ARG A 368 8.17 -2.98 19.36
C ARG A 368 6.72 -2.51 19.54
N LEU A 369 5.80 -2.96 18.70
CA LEU A 369 4.38 -2.66 18.88
C LEU A 369 3.76 -3.37 20.10
N ALA A 370 4.26 -4.55 20.47
CA ALA A 370 3.74 -5.31 21.60
C ALA A 370 4.26 -4.83 22.96
N SER A 371 5.51 -4.39 23.05
CA SER A 371 6.15 -4.03 24.32
C SER A 371 7.12 -2.85 24.26
N GLY A 372 7.37 -2.27 23.09
CA GLY A 372 8.30 -1.14 22.91
C GLY A 372 7.63 0.23 22.80
N LEU A 373 6.31 0.32 23.07
CA LEU A 373 5.58 1.58 23.12
C LEU A 373 5.53 2.10 24.57
N PRO A 374 5.86 3.38 24.82
CA PRO A 374 5.88 3.97 26.17
C PRO A 374 4.47 4.36 26.64
N LEU A 375 3.54 3.40 26.56
CA LEU A 375 2.13 3.59 26.89
C LEU A 375 1.79 2.80 28.14
N GLN A 376 1.55 3.49 29.26
CA GLN A 376 1.29 2.88 30.58
C GLN A 376 -0.17 2.47 30.79
N TYR A 377 -0.88 2.19 29.69
CA TYR A 377 -2.28 1.80 29.69
C TYR A 377 -2.58 0.74 28.63
N ALA A 378 -3.73 0.08 28.72
CA ALA A 378 -4.14 -0.89 27.70
C ALA A 378 -4.45 -0.19 26.37
N TYR A 379 -3.72 -0.57 25.32
CA TYR A 379 -3.81 0.05 23.99
C TYR A 379 -4.14 -0.94 22.88
N GLU A 380 -4.44 -2.22 23.18
CA GLU A 380 -4.76 -3.22 22.15
C GLU A 380 -5.92 -2.81 21.24
N PRO A 381 -7.04 -2.23 21.74
CA PRO A 381 -8.11 -1.76 20.86
C PRO A 381 -7.62 -0.69 19.88
N LEU A 382 -6.87 0.29 20.37
CA LEU A 382 -6.31 1.36 19.54
C LEU A 382 -5.30 0.80 18.52
N LEU A 383 -4.40 -0.09 18.94
CA LEU A 383 -3.44 -0.74 18.04
C LEU A 383 -4.15 -1.53 16.93
N CYS A 384 -5.17 -2.32 17.26
CA CYS A 384 -5.96 -3.01 16.25
C CYS A 384 -6.59 -2.01 15.27
N GLU A 385 -7.24 -0.97 15.78
CA GLU A 385 -7.90 0.03 14.95
C GLU A 385 -6.93 0.75 14.01
N VAL A 386 -5.75 1.15 14.49
CA VAL A 386 -4.70 1.76 13.67
C VAL A 386 -4.29 0.81 12.54
N LEU A 387 -3.99 -0.44 12.85
CA LEU A 387 -3.52 -1.42 11.87
C LEU A 387 -4.61 -1.76 10.82
N PHE A 388 -5.88 -1.88 11.23
CA PHE A 388 -6.99 -2.03 10.29
C PHE A 388 -7.19 -0.77 9.45
N GLY A 389 -7.10 0.42 10.05
CA GLY A 389 -7.24 1.69 9.34
C GLY A 389 -6.17 1.88 8.27
N GLN A 390 -4.91 1.50 8.57
CA GLN A 390 -3.82 1.54 7.60
C GLN A 390 -3.98 0.47 6.50
N MET A 391 -4.39 -0.75 6.86
CA MET A 391 -4.64 -1.81 5.89
C MET A 391 -5.80 -1.47 4.95
N LEU A 392 -6.88 -0.89 5.47
CA LEU A 392 -8.10 -0.55 4.73
C LEU A 392 -8.09 0.88 4.16
N ARG A 393 -6.92 1.53 4.14
CA ARG A 393 -6.80 2.89 3.62
C ARG A 393 -7.09 2.99 2.13
N LEU A 394 -7.75 4.10 1.79
CA LEU A 394 -7.94 4.62 0.44
C LEU A 394 -7.02 5.85 0.20
N PRO A 395 -6.55 6.10 -1.03
CA PRO A 395 -6.74 5.25 -2.23
C PRO A 395 -5.96 3.94 -2.14
N ARG A 396 -4.83 3.94 -1.41
CA ARG A 396 -3.97 2.76 -1.21
C ARG A 396 -3.38 2.72 0.20
N PRO A 397 -3.09 1.52 0.75
CA PRO A 397 -2.39 1.39 2.01
C PRO A 397 -0.92 1.80 1.85
N PRO A 398 -0.24 2.35 2.89
CA PRO A 398 1.17 2.74 2.79
C PRO A 398 2.13 1.58 2.50
N PHE A 399 1.74 0.37 2.88
CA PHE A 399 2.50 -0.86 2.69
C PHE A 399 1.61 -1.93 2.07
N LYS A 400 2.24 -2.99 1.53
CA LYS A 400 1.51 -4.12 0.97
C LYS A 400 0.61 -4.75 2.05
N PRO A 401 -0.67 -5.09 1.76
CA PRO A 401 -1.59 -5.67 2.74
C PRO A 401 -1.08 -6.91 3.51
N VAL A 402 -0.19 -7.68 2.88
CA VAL A 402 0.45 -8.85 3.50
C VAL A 402 1.31 -8.50 4.71
N MET A 403 1.88 -7.30 4.77
CA MET A 403 2.66 -6.84 5.92
C MET A 403 1.77 -6.78 7.16
N TYR A 404 0.62 -6.10 7.08
CA TYR A 404 -0.35 -6.04 8.17
C TYR A 404 -0.88 -7.42 8.54
N SER A 405 -1.09 -8.28 7.54
CA SER A 405 -1.58 -9.64 7.76
C SER A 405 -0.63 -10.49 8.60
N THR A 406 0.67 -10.45 8.29
CA THR A 406 1.69 -11.18 9.06
C THR A 406 1.92 -10.54 10.44
N LEU A 407 1.97 -9.22 10.50
CA LEU A 407 2.14 -8.46 11.73
C LEU A 407 1.02 -8.74 12.75
N MET A 408 -0.24 -8.70 12.32
CA MET A 408 -1.38 -8.99 13.22
C MET A 408 -1.38 -10.44 13.72
N VAL A 409 -0.88 -11.41 12.94
CA VAL A 409 -0.71 -12.80 13.39
C VAL A 409 0.32 -12.88 14.52
N ASP A 410 1.44 -12.17 14.41
CA ASP A 410 2.45 -12.13 15.47
C ASP A 410 1.94 -11.39 16.71
N LEU A 411 1.23 -10.28 16.55
CA LEU A 411 0.63 -9.54 17.65
C LEU A 411 -0.40 -10.36 18.43
N CYS A 412 -1.17 -11.23 17.76
CA CYS A 412 -2.06 -12.18 18.45
C CYS A 412 -1.30 -13.14 19.38
N LYS A 413 -0.04 -13.46 19.08
CA LYS A 413 0.83 -14.31 19.93
C LYS A 413 1.49 -13.51 21.04
N LEU A 414 1.87 -12.26 20.77
CA LEU A 414 2.61 -11.40 21.70
C LEU A 414 1.70 -10.68 22.71
N ARG A 415 0.45 -10.40 22.36
CA ARG A 415 -0.51 -9.63 23.19
C ARG A 415 -1.81 -10.41 23.41
N ARG A 416 -2.05 -10.81 24.67
CA ARG A 416 -3.22 -11.62 25.07
C ARG A 416 -4.58 -11.00 24.69
N LEU A 417 -4.73 -9.68 24.79
CA LEU A 417 -6.00 -9.00 24.54
C LEU A 417 -6.19 -8.57 23.08
N PHE A 418 -5.14 -8.64 22.25
CA PHE A 418 -5.17 -8.23 20.86
C PHE A 418 -6.20 -9.02 20.01
N PRO A 419 -6.33 -10.36 20.12
CA PRO A 419 -7.32 -11.10 19.36
C PRO A 419 -8.78 -10.67 19.62
N ARG A 420 -9.10 -10.25 20.86
CA ARG A 420 -10.44 -9.76 21.21
C ARG A 420 -10.76 -8.44 20.52
N ALA A 421 -9.80 -7.50 20.54
CA ALA A 421 -9.91 -6.22 19.85
C ALA A 421 -9.99 -6.41 18.33
N MET A 422 -9.15 -7.26 17.77
CA MET A 422 -9.16 -7.59 16.33
C MET A 422 -10.52 -8.16 15.90
N SER A 423 -11.09 -9.08 16.68
CA SER A 423 -12.45 -9.61 16.41
C SER A 423 -13.53 -8.54 16.47
N ALA A 424 -13.34 -7.48 17.28
CA ALA A 424 -14.25 -6.34 17.31
C ALA A 424 -14.19 -5.50 16.04
N CYS A 425 -12.98 -5.20 15.52
CA CYS A 425 -12.82 -4.52 14.24
C CYS A 425 -13.47 -5.31 13.09
N VAL A 426 -13.25 -6.63 13.03
CA VAL A 426 -13.86 -7.49 11.99
C VAL A 426 -15.38 -7.46 12.06
N ARG A 427 -15.95 -7.49 13.27
CA ARG A 427 -17.41 -7.42 13.45
C ARG A 427 -17.97 -6.09 12.95
N GLU A 428 -17.31 -4.97 13.23
CA GLU A 428 -17.73 -3.66 12.73
C GLU A 428 -17.65 -3.58 11.21
N CYS A 429 -16.55 -4.03 10.60
CA CYS A 429 -16.44 -4.09 9.14
C CYS A 429 -17.50 -5.02 8.52
N PHE A 430 -17.73 -6.19 9.13
CA PHE A 430 -18.72 -7.15 8.66
C PHE A 430 -20.15 -6.59 8.70
N ALA A 431 -20.51 -5.85 9.74
CA ALA A 431 -21.80 -5.16 9.83
C ALA A 431 -22.04 -4.16 8.68
N ARG A 432 -20.96 -3.68 8.05
CA ARG A 432 -20.97 -2.63 7.02
C ARG A 432 -20.70 -3.13 5.61
N MET A 433 -20.71 -4.44 5.36
CA MET A 433 -20.35 -4.98 4.04
C MET A 433 -21.20 -4.45 2.89
N ASN A 434 -22.44 -4.04 3.14
CA ASN A 434 -23.31 -3.47 2.10
C ASN A 434 -22.93 -2.04 1.68
N VAL A 435 -22.24 -1.30 2.55
CA VAL A 435 -21.82 0.10 2.33
C VAL A 435 -20.30 0.25 2.22
N MET A 436 -19.53 -0.80 2.51
CA MET A 436 -18.07 -0.80 2.40
C MET A 436 -17.64 -0.74 0.93
N ASP A 437 -16.59 0.02 0.61
CA ASP A 437 -16.01 0.05 -0.72
C ASP A 437 -15.70 -1.38 -1.25
N PRO A 438 -16.12 -1.75 -2.48
CA PRO A 438 -15.95 -3.10 -3.00
C PRO A 438 -14.51 -3.61 -2.97
N HIS A 439 -13.52 -2.76 -3.25
CA HIS A 439 -12.12 -3.16 -3.23
C HIS A 439 -11.63 -3.43 -1.80
N LEU A 440 -12.11 -2.65 -0.81
CA LEU A 440 -11.78 -2.90 0.59
C LEU A 440 -12.39 -4.21 1.11
N ARG A 441 -13.58 -4.62 0.63
CA ARG A 441 -14.17 -5.93 0.97
C ARG A 441 -13.25 -7.08 0.55
N LEU A 442 -12.67 -7.00 -0.64
CA LEU A 442 -11.72 -8.00 -1.15
C LEU A 442 -10.43 -8.03 -0.31
N ARG A 443 -9.88 -6.86 0.01
CA ARG A 443 -8.68 -6.74 0.86
C ARG A 443 -8.90 -7.32 2.26
N LEU A 444 -10.07 -7.06 2.86
CA LEU A 444 -10.44 -7.62 4.15
C LEU A 444 -10.67 -9.15 4.07
N ALA A 445 -11.23 -9.65 2.97
CA ALA A 445 -11.42 -11.09 2.76
C ALA A 445 -10.07 -11.81 2.60
N GLU A 446 -9.09 -11.21 1.92
CA GLU A 446 -7.72 -11.71 1.80
C GLU A 446 -7.02 -11.77 3.15
N TRP A 447 -7.10 -10.67 3.91
CA TRP A 447 -6.56 -10.62 5.26
C TRP A 447 -7.19 -11.68 6.17
N LEU A 448 -8.52 -11.80 6.20
CA LEU A 448 -9.19 -12.75 7.09
C LEU A 448 -8.89 -14.19 6.66
N ALA A 449 -8.85 -14.48 5.36
CA ALA A 449 -8.48 -15.80 4.86
C ALA A 449 -7.04 -16.18 5.24
N PHE A 450 -6.09 -15.23 5.13
CA PHE A 450 -4.72 -15.43 5.59
C PHE A 450 -4.65 -15.61 7.11
N HIS A 451 -5.39 -14.82 7.87
CA HIS A 451 -5.46 -14.96 9.32
C HIS A 451 -5.95 -16.37 9.71
N LEU A 452 -7.08 -16.81 9.16
CA LEU A 452 -7.66 -18.12 9.43
C LEU A 452 -6.73 -19.28 9.04
N SER A 453 -5.96 -19.16 7.96
CA SER A 453 -4.99 -20.21 7.58
C SER A 453 -3.87 -20.41 8.61
N ASN A 454 -3.60 -19.41 9.46
CA ASN A 454 -2.67 -19.47 10.58
C ASN A 454 -3.30 -19.98 11.89
N TYR A 455 -4.62 -20.14 11.94
CA TYR A 455 -5.39 -20.59 13.12
C TYR A 455 -6.33 -21.76 12.79
N GLU A 456 -5.81 -22.73 12.04
CA GLU A 456 -6.50 -23.99 11.71
C GLU A 456 -7.87 -23.83 11.02
N TYR A 457 -8.10 -22.69 10.38
CA TYR A 457 -9.34 -22.36 9.66
C TYR A 457 -10.59 -22.30 10.57
N VAL A 458 -10.40 -22.12 11.88
CA VAL A 458 -11.49 -22.05 12.85
C VAL A 458 -12.06 -20.64 12.91
N TRP A 459 -13.37 -20.52 12.70
CA TRP A 459 -14.11 -19.26 12.82
C TRP A 459 -15.51 -19.52 13.41
N PRO A 460 -16.08 -18.61 14.24
CA PRO A 460 -17.43 -18.76 14.78
C PRO A 460 -18.52 -18.49 13.72
N TRP A 461 -18.58 -19.31 12.67
CA TRP A 461 -19.51 -19.20 11.53
C TRP A 461 -20.98 -19.11 11.95
N ALA A 462 -21.39 -19.80 13.02
CA ALA A 462 -22.76 -19.74 13.53
C ALA A 462 -23.23 -18.31 13.87
N LYS A 463 -22.31 -17.39 14.21
CA LYS A 463 -22.64 -15.97 14.43
C LYS A 463 -23.03 -15.22 13.16
N TRP A 464 -22.79 -15.80 12.00
CA TRP A 464 -23.10 -15.24 10.67
C TRP A 464 -24.20 -16.03 9.95
N ALA A 465 -24.93 -16.92 10.64
CA ALA A 465 -25.92 -17.79 10.00
C ALA A 465 -27.03 -17.04 9.24
N HIS A 466 -27.30 -15.78 9.60
CA HIS A 466 -28.29 -14.93 8.92
C HIS A 466 -27.95 -14.66 7.44
N VAL A 467 -26.68 -14.77 7.03
CA VAL A 467 -26.30 -14.58 5.63
C VAL A 467 -26.80 -15.70 4.71
N LEU A 468 -27.12 -16.88 5.27
CA LEU A 468 -27.60 -18.03 4.50
C LEU A 468 -28.98 -17.78 3.89
N THR A 469 -29.78 -16.95 4.54
CA THR A 469 -31.11 -16.51 4.07
C THR A 469 -31.08 -15.20 3.30
N ALA A 470 -29.95 -14.50 3.27
CA ALA A 470 -29.81 -13.24 2.55
C ALA A 470 -29.77 -13.47 1.02
N PRO A 471 -30.23 -12.50 0.22
CA PRO A 471 -30.15 -12.56 -1.24
C PRO A 471 -28.71 -12.80 -1.74
N PRO A 472 -28.52 -13.43 -2.92
CA PRO A 472 -27.18 -13.68 -3.48
C PRO A 472 -26.30 -12.43 -3.63
N PHE A 473 -26.92 -11.28 -3.85
CA PHE A 473 -26.23 -10.00 -4.01
C PHE A 473 -25.88 -9.30 -2.68
N ASP A 474 -26.33 -9.80 -1.52
CA ASP A 474 -26.00 -9.22 -0.21
C ASP A 474 -24.50 -9.23 0.07
N GLY A 475 -23.96 -8.12 0.58
CA GLY A 475 -22.54 -7.89 0.79
C GLY A 475 -21.93 -8.79 1.84
N GLN A 476 -22.66 -9.13 2.91
CA GLN A 476 -22.17 -10.05 3.94
C GLN A 476 -22.12 -11.49 3.41
N ARG A 477 -23.14 -11.91 2.66
CA ARG A 477 -23.15 -13.22 1.98
C ARG A 477 -22.01 -13.33 0.98
N ARG A 478 -21.85 -12.34 0.10
CA ARG A 478 -20.75 -12.28 -0.88
C ARG A 478 -19.39 -12.28 -0.19
N PHE A 479 -19.21 -11.52 0.89
CA PHE A 479 -17.99 -11.53 1.67
C PHE A 479 -17.66 -12.93 2.23
N CYS A 480 -18.65 -13.69 2.71
CA CYS A 480 -18.45 -15.07 3.15
C CYS A 480 -17.98 -15.98 2.00
N VAL A 481 -18.60 -15.89 0.82
CA VAL A 481 -18.18 -16.64 -0.37
C VAL A 481 -16.77 -16.24 -0.81
N ALA A 482 -16.44 -14.95 -0.75
CA ALA A 482 -15.11 -14.41 -1.06
C ALA A 482 -14.03 -14.96 -0.11
N ILE A 483 -14.32 -15.09 1.19
CA ILE A 483 -13.43 -15.74 2.17
C ILE A 483 -13.27 -17.22 1.84
N LEU A 484 -14.36 -17.97 1.68
CA LEU A 484 -14.33 -19.41 1.44
C LEU A 484 -13.54 -19.75 0.17
N ASN A 485 -13.70 -18.95 -0.90
CA ASN A 485 -12.87 -19.03 -2.10
C ASN A 485 -11.38 -18.94 -1.79
N ARG A 486 -10.97 -17.98 -0.97
CA ARG A 486 -9.57 -17.77 -0.58
C ARG A 486 -9.04 -18.84 0.36
N LEU A 487 -9.87 -19.34 1.29
CA LEU A 487 -9.51 -20.45 2.17
C LEU A 487 -9.22 -21.72 1.37
N VAL A 488 -10.00 -22.01 0.34
CA VAL A 488 -9.75 -23.15 -0.56
C VAL A 488 -8.42 -22.99 -1.30
N ARG A 489 -8.07 -21.78 -1.74
CA ARG A 489 -6.77 -21.49 -2.39
C ARG A 489 -5.58 -21.64 -1.44
N LEU A 490 -5.77 -21.29 -0.16
CA LEU A 490 -4.77 -21.43 0.91
C LEU A 490 -4.76 -22.84 1.52
N SER A 491 -5.54 -23.78 0.98
CA SER A 491 -5.69 -25.15 1.48
C SER A 491 -6.12 -26.08 0.34
N TYR A 492 -6.99 -27.05 0.63
CA TYR A 492 -7.71 -27.81 -0.39
C TYR A 492 -9.18 -27.95 0.00
N TRP A 493 -10.04 -28.13 -1.02
CA TRP A 493 -11.49 -28.07 -0.87
C TRP A 493 -12.04 -29.01 0.21
N ASP A 494 -11.59 -30.27 0.24
CA ASP A 494 -12.06 -31.25 1.23
C ASP A 494 -11.73 -30.86 2.68
N ARG A 495 -10.58 -30.18 2.91
CA ARG A 495 -10.22 -29.68 4.25
C ARG A 495 -11.07 -28.50 4.67
N ILE A 496 -11.34 -27.56 3.77
CA ILE A 496 -12.20 -26.42 4.11
C ILE A 496 -13.64 -26.89 4.36
N ARG A 497 -14.13 -27.86 3.58
CA ARG A 497 -15.44 -28.48 3.82
C ARG A 497 -15.52 -29.17 5.19
N SER A 498 -14.45 -29.80 5.66
CA SER A 498 -14.46 -30.56 6.92
C SER A 498 -14.46 -29.68 8.17
N VAL A 499 -13.86 -28.49 8.10
CA VAL A 499 -13.83 -27.51 9.21
C VAL A 499 -15.03 -26.56 9.23
N LEU A 500 -15.86 -26.58 8.16
CA LEU A 500 -17.02 -25.72 8.00
C LEU A 500 -18.29 -26.40 8.54
N PRO A 501 -19.18 -25.67 9.26
CA PRO A 501 -20.51 -26.19 9.61
C PRO A 501 -21.31 -26.61 8.37
N GLU A 502 -22.16 -27.63 8.50
CA GLU A 502 -22.93 -28.20 7.38
C GLU A 502 -23.74 -27.13 6.63
N GLU A 503 -24.44 -26.27 7.37
CA GLU A 503 -25.26 -25.18 6.84
C GLU A 503 -24.50 -24.17 5.96
N PHE A 504 -23.19 -23.97 6.19
CA PHE A 504 -22.37 -23.04 5.42
C PHE A 504 -21.77 -23.67 4.15
N ARG A 505 -21.87 -24.99 3.96
CA ARG A 505 -21.32 -25.67 2.78
C ARG A 505 -21.98 -25.23 1.47
N VAL A 506 -23.19 -24.69 1.53
CA VAL A 506 -23.88 -24.08 0.38
C VAL A 506 -23.16 -22.85 -0.17
N LEU A 507 -22.34 -22.18 0.66
CA LEU A 507 -21.53 -21.03 0.27
C LEU A 507 -20.11 -21.41 -0.18
N LEU A 508 -19.75 -22.69 -0.07
CA LEU A 508 -18.44 -23.18 -0.50
C LEU A 508 -18.34 -23.08 -2.03
N PRO A 509 -17.22 -22.63 -2.59
CA PRO A 509 -17.05 -22.64 -4.05
C PRO A 509 -17.14 -24.06 -4.61
N PRO A 510 -17.39 -24.21 -5.93
CA PRO A 510 -17.33 -25.50 -6.58
C PRO A 510 -15.99 -26.18 -6.33
N LYS A 511 -15.99 -27.51 -6.31
CA LYS A 511 -14.76 -28.28 -6.17
C LYS A 511 -13.84 -27.97 -7.37
N PRO A 512 -12.58 -27.54 -7.15
CA PRO A 512 -11.70 -27.17 -8.24
C PRO A 512 -11.37 -28.35 -9.15
N GLU A 513 -12.00 -28.37 -10.32
CA GLU A 513 -11.84 -29.41 -11.34
C GLU A 513 -11.69 -28.77 -12.72
N VAL A 514 -11.00 -29.48 -13.63
CA VAL A 514 -10.92 -29.09 -15.03
C VAL A 514 -12.22 -29.50 -15.73
N ALA A 515 -12.77 -28.64 -16.59
CA ALA A 515 -13.90 -29.03 -17.42
C ALA A 515 -13.52 -30.26 -18.26
N PRO A 516 -14.28 -31.37 -18.20
CA PRO A 516 -13.94 -32.57 -18.94
C PRO A 516 -14.05 -32.33 -20.44
N LEU A 517 -13.18 -33.00 -21.19
CA LEU A 517 -13.38 -33.24 -22.61
C LEU A 517 -14.18 -34.52 -22.81
N PRO A 518 -14.99 -34.62 -23.88
CA PRO A 518 -15.63 -35.89 -24.25
C PRO A 518 -14.58 -36.97 -24.56
N ALA A 519 -15.01 -38.23 -24.61
CA ALA A 519 -14.13 -39.30 -25.06
C ALA A 519 -13.79 -39.10 -26.56
N ALA A 520 -12.55 -39.37 -26.96
CA ALA A 520 -12.08 -39.08 -28.32
C ALA A 520 -12.80 -39.91 -29.41
N ASP A 521 -13.38 -41.04 -29.02
CA ASP A 521 -14.16 -41.97 -29.84
C ASP A 521 -15.67 -41.78 -29.72
N ASP A 522 -16.14 -40.83 -28.90
CA ASP A 522 -17.56 -40.53 -28.75
C ASP A 522 -18.10 -39.79 -29.99
N ALA A 523 -18.79 -40.55 -30.85
CA ALA A 523 -19.42 -40.02 -32.06
C ALA A 523 -20.60 -39.08 -31.76
N ALA A 524 -21.30 -39.24 -30.63
CA ALA A 524 -22.41 -38.36 -30.25
C ALA A 524 -21.90 -36.97 -29.83
N ALA A 525 -20.70 -36.91 -29.24
CA ALA A 525 -20.05 -35.64 -28.92
C ALA A 525 -19.67 -34.81 -30.15
N ALA A 526 -19.51 -35.42 -31.33
CA ALA A 526 -19.16 -34.69 -32.55
C ALA A 526 -20.27 -33.71 -33.00
N GLU A 527 -21.52 -33.96 -32.63
CA GLU A 527 -22.65 -33.05 -32.88
C GLU A 527 -22.94 -32.14 -31.67
N ALA A 528 -22.83 -32.66 -30.45
CA ALA A 528 -23.18 -31.91 -29.23
C ALA A 528 -22.11 -30.89 -28.77
N ASP A 529 -20.83 -31.20 -28.95
CA ASP A 529 -19.69 -30.36 -28.62
C ASP A 529 -18.56 -30.58 -29.65
N PRO A 530 -18.71 -30.10 -30.90
CA PRO A 530 -17.75 -30.35 -31.98
C PRO A 530 -16.34 -29.92 -31.60
N GLU A 531 -16.20 -28.75 -30.97
CA GLU A 531 -14.90 -28.22 -30.52
C GLU A 531 -14.28 -29.10 -29.43
N GLY A 532 -15.07 -29.57 -28.47
CA GLY A 532 -14.61 -30.51 -27.44
C GLY A 532 -14.24 -31.88 -27.99
N HIS A 533 -15.01 -32.40 -28.95
CA HIS A 533 -14.74 -33.68 -29.62
C HIS A 533 -13.38 -33.64 -30.34
N TRP A 534 -13.13 -32.61 -31.14
CA TRP A 534 -11.86 -32.46 -31.84
C TRP A 534 -10.70 -32.11 -30.91
N ALA A 535 -10.96 -31.35 -29.83
CA ALA A 535 -9.97 -31.11 -28.78
C ALA A 535 -9.57 -32.42 -28.07
N ALA A 536 -10.50 -33.35 -27.85
CA ALA A 536 -10.20 -34.66 -27.27
C ALA A 536 -9.31 -35.52 -28.18
N LYS A 537 -9.56 -35.51 -29.49
CA LYS A 537 -8.69 -36.18 -30.48
C LYS A 537 -7.31 -35.54 -30.55
N MET A 538 -7.24 -34.21 -30.57
CA MET A 538 -5.98 -33.47 -30.55
C MET A 538 -5.18 -33.75 -29.26
N LEU A 539 -5.87 -33.90 -28.12
CA LEU A 539 -5.24 -34.21 -26.84
C LEU A 539 -4.48 -35.54 -26.87
N VAL A 540 -4.97 -36.54 -27.62
CA VAL A 540 -4.26 -37.82 -27.81
C VAL A 540 -2.90 -37.59 -28.49
N LEU A 541 -2.86 -36.77 -29.53
CA LEU A 541 -1.63 -36.41 -30.25
C LEU A 541 -0.66 -35.62 -29.37
N VAL A 542 -1.17 -34.61 -28.64
CA VAL A 542 -0.37 -33.81 -27.71
C VAL A 542 0.24 -34.69 -26.61
N ARG A 543 -0.53 -35.63 -26.06
CA ARG A 543 -0.03 -36.60 -25.06
C ARG A 543 0.97 -37.59 -25.65
N ALA A 544 0.81 -37.95 -26.93
CA ALA A 544 1.78 -38.71 -27.70
C ALA A 544 3.02 -37.88 -28.11
N LYS A 545 3.10 -36.62 -27.67
CA LYS A 545 4.20 -35.68 -27.93
C LYS A 545 4.38 -35.34 -29.42
N ALA A 546 3.30 -35.27 -30.19
CA ALA A 546 3.31 -34.70 -31.54
C ALA A 546 3.98 -33.30 -31.55
N THR A 547 4.76 -32.98 -32.59
CA THR A 547 5.34 -31.63 -32.74
C THR A 547 4.28 -30.61 -33.16
N PRO A 548 4.58 -29.30 -33.08
CA PRO A 548 3.70 -28.27 -33.63
C PRO A 548 3.36 -28.49 -35.11
N GLU A 549 4.34 -28.92 -35.91
CA GLU A 549 4.20 -29.22 -37.34
C GLU A 549 3.31 -30.45 -37.56
N ASP A 550 3.46 -31.50 -36.76
CA ASP A 550 2.59 -32.68 -36.80
C ASP A 550 1.12 -32.30 -36.53
N LEU A 551 0.88 -31.40 -35.57
CA LEU A 551 -0.47 -30.92 -35.27
C LEU A 551 -1.03 -30.06 -36.40
N ASP A 552 -0.23 -29.17 -37.00
CA ASP A 552 -0.67 -28.36 -38.15
C ASP A 552 -1.03 -29.25 -39.35
N ALA A 553 -0.19 -30.24 -39.65
CA ALA A 553 -0.46 -31.23 -40.70
C ALA A 553 -1.75 -32.02 -40.42
N TRP A 554 -1.93 -32.50 -39.18
CA TRP A 554 -3.13 -33.23 -38.78
C TRP A 554 -4.40 -32.36 -38.86
N LYS A 555 -4.34 -31.10 -38.42
CA LYS A 555 -5.49 -30.17 -38.52
C LYS A 555 -5.92 -29.97 -39.97
N ALA A 556 -4.95 -29.82 -40.88
CA ALA A 556 -5.19 -29.68 -42.30
C ALA A 556 -5.76 -30.97 -42.92
N GLU A 557 -5.19 -32.13 -42.59
CA GLU A 557 -5.67 -33.45 -43.06
C GLU A 557 -7.12 -33.71 -42.63
N GLN A 558 -7.47 -33.37 -41.39
CA GLN A 558 -8.83 -33.57 -40.87
C GLN A 558 -9.82 -32.50 -41.34
N GLY A 559 -9.36 -31.43 -42.00
CA GLY A 559 -10.20 -30.32 -42.45
C GLY A 559 -10.89 -29.59 -41.30
N LEU A 560 -10.18 -29.36 -40.18
CA LEU A 560 -10.83 -28.82 -38.97
C LEU A 560 -11.43 -27.43 -39.17
N GLU A 561 -10.84 -26.60 -40.03
CA GLU A 561 -11.34 -25.26 -40.28
C GLU A 561 -12.76 -25.28 -40.86
N GLU A 562 -13.04 -26.16 -41.82
CA GLU A 562 -14.39 -26.33 -42.38
C GLU A 562 -15.34 -26.92 -41.33
N ARG A 563 -14.89 -27.92 -40.57
CA ARG A 563 -15.71 -28.64 -39.58
C ARG A 563 -16.08 -27.83 -38.35
N LEU A 564 -15.23 -26.88 -37.96
CA LEU A 564 -15.40 -26.07 -36.75
C LEU A 564 -15.89 -24.65 -37.05
N GLY A 565 -16.27 -24.36 -38.30
CA GLY A 565 -16.83 -23.06 -38.67
C GLY A 565 -15.78 -21.94 -38.72
N GLY A 566 -14.56 -22.26 -39.17
CA GLY A 566 -13.49 -21.30 -39.43
C GLY A 566 -12.38 -21.29 -38.37
N THR A 567 -11.46 -20.35 -38.53
CA THR A 567 -10.23 -20.25 -37.73
C THR A 567 -10.49 -20.07 -36.23
N LEU A 568 -11.57 -19.36 -35.84
CA LEU A 568 -11.95 -19.19 -34.43
C LEU A 568 -12.37 -20.51 -33.76
N GLY A 569 -13.08 -21.39 -34.47
CA GLY A 569 -13.44 -22.71 -33.95
C GLY A 569 -12.21 -23.59 -33.75
N VAL A 570 -11.25 -23.53 -34.68
CA VAL A 570 -9.96 -24.21 -34.56
C VAL A 570 -9.16 -23.68 -33.37
N LEU A 571 -9.13 -22.36 -33.16
CA LEU A 571 -8.48 -21.74 -32.01
C LEU A 571 -9.09 -22.23 -30.69
N ARG A 572 -10.42 -22.23 -30.55
CA ARG A 572 -11.10 -22.70 -29.33
C ARG A 572 -10.83 -24.18 -29.07
N CYS A 573 -10.91 -25.02 -30.10
CA CYS A 573 -10.54 -26.43 -30.03
C CYS A 573 -9.10 -26.62 -29.53
N MET A 574 -8.14 -25.93 -30.14
CA MET A 574 -6.73 -26.06 -29.78
C MET A 574 -6.44 -25.54 -28.38
N ALA A 575 -6.96 -24.37 -28.02
CA ALA A 575 -6.80 -23.80 -26.68
C ALA A 575 -7.38 -24.72 -25.60
N ARG A 576 -8.58 -25.28 -25.82
CA ARG A 576 -9.19 -26.23 -24.89
C ARG A 576 -8.34 -27.49 -24.72
N CYS A 577 -7.82 -28.03 -25.82
CA CYS A 577 -6.87 -29.15 -25.78
C CYS A 577 -5.62 -28.82 -24.95
N LEU A 578 -4.95 -27.70 -25.22
CA LEU A 578 -3.69 -27.34 -24.54
C LEU A 578 -3.88 -27.08 -23.05
N LEU A 579 -4.95 -26.38 -22.65
CA LEU A 579 -5.24 -26.12 -21.24
C LEU A 579 -5.59 -27.41 -20.48
N VAL A 580 -6.31 -28.34 -21.11
CA VAL A 580 -6.62 -29.65 -20.53
C VAL A 580 -5.38 -30.54 -20.48
N ALA A 581 -4.50 -30.49 -21.49
CA ALA A 581 -3.20 -31.17 -21.47
C ALA A 581 -2.33 -30.68 -20.29
N GLY A 582 -2.39 -29.37 -20.01
CA GLY A 582 -1.70 -28.71 -18.91
C GLY A 582 -2.37 -28.83 -17.53
N ALA A 583 -3.50 -29.53 -17.40
CA ALA A 583 -4.36 -29.45 -16.22
C ALA A 583 -3.75 -29.97 -14.91
N LYS A 584 -2.62 -30.70 -14.98
CA LYS A 584 -1.98 -31.29 -13.78
C LYS A 584 -1.42 -30.23 -12.83
N SER A 585 -0.75 -29.19 -13.36
CA SER A 585 -0.24 -28.07 -12.56
C SER A 585 0.00 -26.84 -13.43
N TYR A 586 0.18 -25.68 -12.80
CA TYR A 586 0.51 -24.45 -13.51
C TYR A 586 1.73 -24.61 -14.44
N THR A 587 2.78 -25.29 -13.98
CA THR A 587 3.97 -25.59 -14.80
C THR A 587 3.64 -26.41 -16.05
N HIS A 588 2.75 -27.41 -15.95
CA HIS A 588 2.35 -28.20 -17.12
C HIS A 588 1.57 -27.35 -18.13
N MET A 589 0.73 -26.43 -17.66
CA MET A 589 0.04 -25.47 -18.51
C MET A 589 1.02 -24.55 -19.24
N VAL A 590 2.01 -23.99 -18.53
CA VAL A 590 3.05 -23.14 -19.14
C VAL A 590 3.81 -23.92 -20.22
N ILE A 591 4.28 -25.13 -19.91
CA ILE A 591 5.01 -25.99 -20.87
C ILE A 591 4.16 -26.30 -22.10
N ALA A 592 2.87 -26.61 -21.93
CA ALA A 592 1.98 -26.89 -23.05
C ALA A 592 1.79 -25.65 -23.95
N LEU A 593 1.56 -24.48 -23.35
CA LEU A 593 1.37 -23.23 -24.10
C LEU A 593 2.64 -22.82 -24.85
N GLU A 594 3.82 -22.94 -24.24
CA GLU A 594 5.10 -22.59 -24.87
C GLU A 594 5.46 -23.55 -26.01
N ARG A 595 5.25 -24.85 -25.81
CA ARG A 595 5.57 -25.86 -26.82
C ARG A 595 4.79 -25.65 -28.11
N TYR A 596 3.53 -25.22 -28.01
CA TYR A 596 2.65 -25.01 -29.15
C TYR A 596 2.38 -23.52 -29.41
N TYR A 597 3.28 -22.64 -28.95
CA TYR A 597 3.12 -21.19 -29.06
C TYR A 597 2.97 -20.73 -30.51
N GLY A 598 3.79 -21.22 -31.44
CA GLY A 598 3.75 -20.81 -32.85
C GLY A 598 2.36 -21.01 -33.50
N PRO A 599 1.84 -22.25 -33.57
CA PRO A 599 0.50 -22.49 -34.09
C PRO A 599 -0.60 -21.74 -33.34
N LEU A 600 -0.44 -21.55 -32.02
CA LEU A 600 -1.42 -20.84 -31.20
C LEU A 600 -1.43 -19.35 -31.53
N LYS A 601 -0.26 -18.73 -31.64
CA LYS A 601 -0.10 -17.33 -32.01
C LYS A 601 -0.66 -17.06 -33.41
N ASN A 602 -0.36 -17.93 -34.38
CA ASN A 602 -0.89 -17.79 -35.74
C ASN A 602 -2.43 -17.85 -35.77
N ALA A 603 -3.03 -18.77 -35.00
CA ALA A 603 -4.48 -18.88 -34.91
C ALA A 603 -5.14 -17.69 -34.20
N VAL A 604 -4.49 -17.14 -33.17
CA VAL A 604 -4.92 -15.91 -32.49
C VAL A 604 -4.84 -14.72 -33.45
N ASP A 605 -3.71 -14.54 -34.14
CA ASP A 605 -3.47 -13.41 -35.03
C ASP A 605 -4.44 -13.39 -36.21
N ALA A 606 -4.75 -14.58 -36.77
CA ALA A 606 -5.75 -14.72 -37.81
C ALA A 606 -7.17 -14.34 -37.34
N GLY A 607 -7.49 -14.53 -36.06
CA GLY A 607 -8.75 -14.14 -35.44
C GLY A 607 -8.79 -12.71 -34.90
N GLY A 608 -7.65 -12.00 -34.84
CA GLY A 608 -7.54 -10.67 -34.26
C GLY A 608 -8.11 -10.58 -32.83
N LEU A 609 -8.76 -9.46 -32.52
CA LEU A 609 -9.33 -9.21 -31.19
C LEU A 609 -10.40 -10.24 -30.77
N GLU A 610 -11.19 -10.75 -31.73
CA GLU A 610 -12.16 -11.82 -31.47
C GLU A 610 -11.46 -13.14 -31.10
N GLY A 611 -10.32 -13.43 -31.72
CA GLY A 611 -9.47 -14.57 -31.39
C GLY A 611 -8.91 -14.47 -29.96
N GLU A 612 -8.40 -13.30 -29.59
CA GLU A 612 -7.93 -13.05 -28.22
C GLU A 612 -9.06 -13.21 -27.19
N ALA A 613 -10.23 -12.62 -27.44
CA ALA A 613 -11.40 -12.73 -26.56
C ALA A 613 -11.90 -14.17 -26.44
N ALA A 614 -11.90 -14.92 -27.55
CA ALA A 614 -12.22 -16.35 -27.56
C ALA A 614 -11.25 -17.14 -26.69
N LEU A 615 -9.95 -16.81 -26.71
CA LEU A 615 -8.94 -17.48 -25.90
C LEU A 615 -9.13 -17.22 -24.39
N VAL A 616 -9.49 -15.99 -24.01
CA VAL A 616 -9.89 -15.66 -22.62
C VAL A 616 -11.14 -16.47 -22.22
N GLY A 617 -12.16 -16.51 -23.09
CA GLY A 617 -13.38 -17.28 -22.86
C GLY A 617 -13.12 -18.78 -22.68
N VAL A 618 -12.24 -19.37 -23.50
CA VAL A 618 -11.82 -20.77 -23.37
C VAL A 618 -11.12 -20.99 -22.04
N ALA A 619 -10.16 -20.14 -21.66
CA ALA A 619 -9.46 -20.24 -20.38
C ALA A 619 -10.41 -20.22 -19.18
N ASN A 620 -11.39 -19.32 -19.19
CA ASN A 620 -12.41 -19.25 -18.14
C ASN A 620 -13.34 -20.48 -18.16
N SER A 621 -13.74 -20.96 -19.34
CA SER A 621 -14.63 -22.14 -19.45
C SER A 621 -13.97 -23.43 -18.95
N VAL A 622 -12.70 -23.66 -19.31
CA VAL A 622 -11.91 -24.83 -18.90
C VAL A 622 -11.73 -24.86 -17.38
N TRP A 623 -11.55 -23.68 -16.78
CA TRP A 623 -11.32 -23.51 -15.36
C TRP A 623 -12.51 -22.90 -14.60
N ARG A 624 -13.74 -23.08 -15.10
CA ARG A 624 -14.94 -22.47 -14.50
C ARG A 624 -15.13 -22.84 -13.03
N ALA A 625 -14.78 -24.07 -12.64
CA ALA A 625 -14.83 -24.53 -11.25
C ALA A 625 -13.59 -24.13 -10.42
N SER A 626 -12.59 -23.47 -11.02
CA SER A 626 -11.36 -23.03 -10.37
C SER A 626 -11.00 -21.59 -10.78
N PRO A 627 -11.64 -20.57 -10.15
CA PRO A 627 -11.34 -19.15 -10.38
C PRO A 627 -9.85 -18.80 -10.38
N GLN A 628 -9.09 -19.41 -9.46
CA GLN A 628 -7.64 -19.21 -9.37
C GLN A 628 -6.93 -19.64 -10.65
N ARG A 629 -7.25 -20.83 -11.18
CA ARG A 629 -6.62 -21.35 -12.40
C ARG A 629 -7.05 -20.59 -13.63
N ALA A 630 -8.29 -20.11 -13.69
CA ALA A 630 -8.75 -19.22 -14.74
C ALA A 630 -7.92 -17.92 -14.77
N ALA A 631 -7.78 -17.25 -13.62
CA ALA A 631 -6.97 -16.02 -13.51
C ALA A 631 -5.50 -16.27 -13.88
N MET A 632 -4.89 -17.35 -13.39
CA MET A 632 -3.51 -17.72 -13.73
C MET A 632 -3.33 -18.05 -15.22
N ALA A 633 -4.31 -18.70 -15.85
CA ALA A 633 -4.26 -19.00 -17.28
C ALA A 633 -4.30 -17.71 -18.11
N VAL A 634 -5.25 -16.81 -17.83
CA VAL A 634 -5.38 -15.52 -18.54
C VAL A 634 -4.13 -14.65 -18.30
N ASP A 635 -3.61 -14.60 -17.08
CA ASP A 635 -2.35 -13.90 -16.79
C ASP A 635 -1.20 -14.42 -17.67
N ARG A 636 -1.06 -15.75 -17.77
CA ARG A 636 0.00 -16.36 -18.59
C ARG A 636 -0.19 -16.07 -20.07
N LEU A 637 -1.41 -16.14 -20.58
CA LEU A 637 -1.74 -15.79 -21.97
C LEU A 637 -1.34 -14.33 -22.27
N MET A 638 -1.59 -13.41 -21.34
CA MET A 638 -1.19 -12.01 -21.48
C MET A 638 0.34 -11.83 -21.43
N THR A 639 1.05 -12.62 -20.61
CA THR A 639 2.54 -12.66 -20.59
C THR A 639 3.10 -13.10 -21.94
N LEU A 640 2.48 -14.11 -22.56
CA LEU A 640 2.88 -14.63 -23.86
C LEU A 640 2.44 -13.74 -25.04
N ARG A 641 1.81 -12.58 -24.77
CA ARG A 641 1.24 -11.69 -25.81
C ARG A 641 0.26 -12.43 -26.75
N LEU A 642 -0.46 -13.42 -26.20
CA LEU A 642 -1.55 -14.13 -26.89
C LEU A 642 -2.90 -13.47 -26.66
N VAL A 643 -3.01 -12.63 -25.61
CA VAL A 643 -4.19 -11.81 -25.34
C VAL A 643 -3.73 -10.43 -24.89
N SER A 644 -4.40 -9.40 -25.39
CA SER A 644 -4.21 -8.01 -24.98
C SER A 644 -5.06 -7.66 -23.76
N ALA A 645 -4.73 -6.53 -23.12
CA ALA A 645 -5.62 -5.95 -22.11
C ALA A 645 -7.00 -5.62 -22.71
N GLU A 646 -7.04 -5.24 -23.99
CA GLU A 646 -8.28 -4.85 -24.66
C GLU A 646 -9.27 -6.01 -24.77
N ALA A 647 -8.79 -7.18 -25.21
CA ALA A 647 -9.59 -8.39 -25.28
C ALA A 647 -10.08 -8.85 -23.89
N ILE A 648 -9.22 -8.74 -22.87
CA ILE A 648 -9.57 -9.11 -21.49
C ILE A 648 -10.67 -8.19 -20.96
N VAL A 649 -10.53 -6.88 -21.13
CA VAL A 649 -11.53 -5.90 -20.66
C VAL A 649 -12.88 -6.16 -21.34
N GLY A 650 -12.91 -6.27 -22.67
CA GLY A 650 -14.15 -6.58 -23.40
C GLY A 650 -14.81 -7.87 -22.91
N TRP A 651 -14.02 -8.94 -22.76
CA TRP A 651 -14.53 -10.23 -22.27
C TRP A 651 -15.08 -10.14 -20.83
N VAL A 652 -14.40 -9.44 -19.91
CA VAL A 652 -14.82 -9.35 -18.51
C VAL A 652 -16.20 -8.73 -18.38
N PHE A 653 -16.46 -7.61 -19.06
CA PHE A 653 -17.74 -6.90 -18.97
C PHE A 653 -18.88 -7.62 -19.70
N ASP A 654 -18.54 -8.55 -20.60
CA ASP A 654 -19.51 -9.44 -21.25
C ASP A 654 -19.76 -10.74 -20.46
N SER A 655 -18.92 -11.04 -19.46
CA SER A 655 -19.01 -12.27 -18.69
C SER A 655 -20.18 -12.28 -17.69
N GLU A 656 -20.66 -13.48 -17.35
CA GLU A 656 -21.67 -13.69 -16.31
C GLU A 656 -21.23 -13.13 -14.94
N GLY A 657 -19.91 -13.12 -14.67
CA GLY A 657 -19.35 -12.61 -13.41
C GLY A 657 -19.54 -11.11 -13.20
N VAL A 658 -19.73 -10.34 -14.28
CA VAL A 658 -20.03 -8.90 -14.22
C VAL A 658 -21.50 -8.63 -14.50
N ARG A 659 -22.13 -9.38 -15.43
CA ARG A 659 -23.53 -9.15 -15.84
C ARG A 659 -24.58 -9.68 -14.87
N VAL A 660 -24.23 -10.56 -13.93
CA VAL A 660 -25.17 -11.11 -12.94
C VAL A 660 -24.58 -11.11 -11.53
N LEU A 661 -25.23 -10.40 -10.59
CA LEU A 661 -24.91 -10.47 -9.15
C LEU A 661 -25.60 -11.68 -8.52
N GLY A 662 -25.10 -12.88 -8.83
CA GLY A 662 -25.65 -14.14 -8.32
C GLY A 662 -24.61 -15.14 -7.88
N ASP A 663 -23.40 -15.07 -8.45
CA ASP A 663 -22.31 -15.99 -8.16
C ASP A 663 -21.01 -15.21 -7.90
N GLU A 664 -20.67 -15.06 -6.62
CA GLU A 664 -19.45 -14.37 -6.19
C GLU A 664 -18.17 -15.12 -6.60
N SER A 665 -18.24 -16.42 -6.89
CA SER A 665 -17.08 -17.17 -7.41
C SER A 665 -16.75 -16.72 -8.83
N LEU A 666 -17.76 -16.61 -9.69
CA LEU A 666 -17.61 -16.10 -11.06
C LEU A 666 -17.29 -14.61 -11.08
N SER A 667 -17.98 -13.83 -10.24
CA SER A 667 -17.71 -12.40 -10.12
C SER A 667 -16.28 -12.14 -9.65
N GLY A 668 -15.85 -12.82 -8.59
CA GLY A 668 -14.48 -12.71 -8.08
C GLY A 668 -13.43 -13.06 -9.12
N ALA A 669 -13.66 -14.10 -9.95
CA ALA A 669 -12.75 -14.46 -11.04
C ALA A 669 -12.63 -13.35 -12.09
N ALA A 670 -13.77 -12.81 -12.54
CA ALA A 670 -13.81 -11.76 -13.56
C ALA A 670 -13.10 -10.48 -13.10
N TRP A 671 -13.36 -10.05 -11.85
CA TRP A 671 -12.68 -8.88 -11.27
C TRP A 671 -11.18 -9.13 -11.05
N GLU A 672 -10.79 -10.32 -10.60
CA GLU A 672 -9.38 -10.68 -10.43
C GLU A 672 -8.62 -10.66 -11.77
N ILE A 673 -9.25 -11.18 -12.84
CA ILE A 673 -8.71 -11.13 -14.21
C ILE A 673 -8.55 -9.67 -14.69
N LEU A 674 -9.57 -8.82 -14.47
CA LEU A 674 -9.53 -7.41 -14.84
C LEU A 674 -8.40 -6.66 -14.14
N TYR A 675 -8.34 -6.76 -12.80
CA TYR A 675 -7.30 -6.10 -12.03
C TYR A 675 -5.91 -6.66 -12.35
N GLY A 676 -5.79 -7.96 -12.63
CA GLY A 676 -4.55 -8.57 -13.11
C GLY A 676 -4.06 -7.93 -14.41
N ALA A 677 -4.95 -7.78 -15.39
CA ALA A 677 -4.62 -7.16 -16.68
C ALA A 677 -4.21 -5.69 -16.53
N VAL A 678 -4.99 -4.88 -15.78
CA VAL A 678 -4.69 -3.46 -15.54
C VAL A 678 -3.37 -3.28 -14.76
N ASN A 679 -3.15 -4.06 -13.70
CA ASN A 679 -1.89 -3.97 -12.96
C ASN A 679 -0.68 -4.38 -13.80
N LYS A 680 -0.87 -5.28 -14.78
CA LYS A 680 0.19 -5.70 -15.69
C LYS A 680 0.56 -4.62 -16.71
N THR A 681 -0.39 -3.80 -17.17
CA THR A 681 -0.06 -2.63 -18.00
C THR A 681 0.67 -1.55 -17.19
N ILE A 682 0.33 -1.39 -15.90
CA ILE A 682 1.08 -0.53 -14.97
C ILE A 682 2.51 -1.03 -14.79
N ALA A 683 2.68 -2.30 -14.45
CA ALA A 683 3.99 -2.90 -14.26
C ALA A 683 4.88 -2.76 -15.51
N ARG A 684 4.34 -2.98 -16.71
CA ARG A 684 5.08 -2.82 -17.97
C ARG A 684 5.58 -1.40 -18.19
N VAL A 685 4.76 -0.39 -17.89
CA VAL A 685 5.17 1.02 -18.00
C VAL A 685 6.23 1.34 -16.95
N GLN A 686 6.06 0.86 -15.72
CA GLN A 686 7.05 1.04 -14.66
C GLN A 686 8.40 0.40 -15.03
N ASP A 687 8.40 -0.86 -15.47
CA ASP A 687 9.62 -1.56 -15.90
C ASP A 687 10.31 -0.83 -17.06
N ALA A 688 9.54 -0.31 -18.04
CA ALA A 688 10.07 0.45 -19.16
C ALA A 688 10.69 1.80 -18.72
N CYS A 689 10.04 2.51 -17.80
CA CYS A 689 10.54 3.76 -17.23
C CYS A 689 11.79 3.53 -16.38
N GLU A 690 11.82 2.48 -15.57
CA GLU A 690 12.99 2.11 -14.75
C GLU A 690 14.19 1.74 -15.63
N ASP A 691 13.98 0.97 -16.70
CA ASP A 691 15.03 0.63 -17.67
C ASP A 691 15.54 1.87 -18.43
N LEU A 692 14.64 2.78 -18.84
CA LEU A 692 15.03 4.05 -19.46
C LEU A 692 15.85 4.91 -18.49
N ALA A 693 15.37 5.11 -17.26
CA ALA A 693 16.04 5.93 -16.25
C ALA A 693 17.41 5.37 -15.87
N ALA A 694 17.53 4.05 -15.72
CA ALA A 694 18.82 3.39 -15.48
C ALA A 694 19.81 3.62 -16.63
N THR A 695 19.31 3.59 -17.87
CA THR A 695 20.13 3.85 -19.06
C THR A 695 20.54 5.32 -19.16
N GLU A 696 19.64 6.26 -18.89
CA GLU A 696 19.93 7.70 -18.87
C GLU A 696 20.97 8.05 -17.79
N ALA A 697 20.85 7.44 -16.60
CA ALA A 697 21.84 7.61 -15.54
C ALA A 697 23.23 7.07 -15.94
N GLU A 698 23.27 5.91 -16.60
CA GLU A 698 24.52 5.32 -17.07
C GLU A 698 25.16 6.12 -18.20
N VAL A 699 24.35 6.64 -19.14
CA VAL A 699 24.79 7.58 -20.18
C VAL A 699 25.39 8.84 -19.55
N GLY A 700 24.72 9.44 -18.56
CA GLY A 700 25.25 10.61 -17.84
C GLY A 700 26.57 10.30 -17.11
N ARG A 701 26.68 9.11 -16.50
CA ARG A 701 27.91 8.65 -15.85
C ARG A 701 29.06 8.51 -16.85
N LEU A 702 28.82 7.88 -18.00
CA LEU A 702 29.81 7.70 -19.06
C LEU A 702 30.21 9.03 -19.70
N GLN A 703 29.27 9.96 -19.91
CA GLN A 703 29.56 11.33 -20.35
C GLN A 703 30.53 12.01 -19.41
N GLY A 704 30.23 12.03 -18.10
CA GLY A 704 31.13 12.62 -17.10
C GLY A 704 32.50 11.93 -17.05
N GLN A 705 32.55 10.61 -17.24
CA GLN A 705 33.81 9.86 -17.32
C GLN A 705 34.63 10.23 -18.56
N VAL A 706 34.00 10.34 -19.73
CA VAL A 706 34.67 10.75 -20.98
C VAL A 706 35.20 12.17 -20.84
N GLU A 707 34.40 13.11 -20.33
CA GLU A 707 34.81 14.50 -20.09
C GLU A 707 36.00 14.60 -19.13
N ALA A 708 36.00 13.82 -18.04
CA ALA A 708 37.09 13.77 -17.08
C ALA A 708 38.39 13.22 -17.71
N LEU A 709 38.32 12.11 -18.46
CA LEU A 709 39.47 11.51 -19.13
C LEU A 709 40.05 12.44 -20.20
N MET A 710 39.18 13.06 -21.01
CA MET A 710 39.59 14.03 -22.03
C MET A 710 40.26 15.26 -21.40
N SER A 711 39.72 15.74 -20.27
CA SER A 711 40.30 16.86 -19.51
C SER A 711 41.65 16.52 -18.87
N ALA A 712 41.87 15.26 -18.51
CA ALA A 712 43.15 14.74 -18.01
C ALA A 712 44.17 14.45 -19.14
N GLY A 713 43.78 14.57 -20.41
CA GLY A 713 44.63 14.22 -21.56
C GLY A 713 44.78 12.71 -21.77
N GLU A 714 43.90 11.90 -21.18
CA GLU A 714 43.88 10.45 -21.28
C GLU A 714 42.98 9.98 -22.45
N MET A 715 43.22 8.77 -22.95
CA MET A 715 42.42 8.19 -24.04
C MET A 715 41.07 7.67 -23.52
N ALA A 716 39.96 8.22 -24.03
CA ALA A 716 38.61 7.83 -23.63
C ALA A 716 37.91 6.83 -24.58
N GLY A 717 38.65 6.20 -25.52
CA GLY A 717 38.07 5.48 -26.65
C GLY A 717 37.07 4.36 -26.29
N GLU A 718 37.31 3.61 -25.23
CA GLU A 718 36.39 2.54 -24.78
C GLU A 718 35.11 3.12 -24.15
N ALA A 719 35.24 4.12 -23.27
CA ALA A 719 34.10 4.79 -22.65
C ALA A 719 33.26 5.56 -23.68
N ALA A 720 33.91 6.17 -24.68
CA ALA A 720 33.23 6.85 -25.79
C ALA A 720 32.44 5.87 -26.68
N ALA A 721 33.00 4.70 -26.99
CA ALA A 721 32.29 3.68 -27.76
C ALA A 721 31.05 3.14 -27.01
N GLN A 722 31.18 2.88 -25.70
CA GLN A 722 30.05 2.46 -24.85
C GLN A 722 28.98 3.57 -24.75
N LEU A 723 29.40 4.83 -24.65
CA LEU A 723 28.51 5.98 -24.64
C LEU A 723 27.71 6.08 -25.94
N ASP A 724 28.36 5.93 -27.10
CA ASP A 724 27.70 5.98 -28.41
C ASP A 724 26.66 4.85 -28.57
N GLU A 725 27.00 3.63 -28.16
CA GLU A 725 26.09 2.47 -28.20
C GLU A 725 24.85 2.68 -27.32
N LEU A 726 25.03 3.06 -26.05
CA LEU A 726 23.92 3.30 -25.13
C LEU A 726 23.08 4.51 -25.54
N SER A 727 23.71 5.57 -26.07
CA SER A 727 23.00 6.75 -26.56
C SER A 727 22.13 6.42 -27.77
N ALA A 728 22.59 5.55 -28.68
CA ALA A 728 21.78 5.08 -29.80
C ALA A 728 20.56 4.27 -29.33
N GLY A 729 20.68 3.50 -28.25
CA GLY A 729 19.57 2.74 -27.67
C GLY A 729 18.53 3.57 -26.90
N LEU A 730 18.83 4.82 -26.53
CA LEU A 730 17.91 5.67 -25.77
C LEU A 730 16.63 6.01 -26.54
N GLU A 731 16.72 6.26 -27.85
CA GLU A 731 15.54 6.58 -28.67
C GLU A 731 14.57 5.40 -28.74
N GLU A 732 15.09 4.17 -28.86
CA GLU A 732 14.28 2.95 -28.85
C GLU A 732 13.57 2.77 -27.50
N LYS A 733 14.30 2.95 -26.38
CA LYS A 733 13.72 2.85 -25.03
C LYS A 733 12.66 3.92 -24.78
N ARG A 734 12.88 5.17 -25.23
CA ARG A 734 11.87 6.24 -25.18
C ARG A 734 10.64 5.89 -25.99
N GLY A 735 10.83 5.35 -27.21
CA GLY A 735 9.75 4.84 -28.04
C GLY A 735 8.94 3.74 -27.34
N TYR A 736 9.62 2.80 -26.70
CA TYR A 736 8.98 1.71 -25.95
C TYR A 736 8.20 2.20 -24.72
N VAL A 737 8.71 3.20 -23.99
CA VAL A 737 7.97 3.86 -22.90
C VAL A 737 6.68 4.52 -23.43
N LEU A 738 6.76 5.23 -24.56
CA LEU A 738 5.59 5.85 -25.18
C LEU A 738 4.56 4.81 -25.65
N GLU A 739 5.01 3.72 -26.27
CA GLU A 739 4.14 2.63 -26.72
C GLU A 739 3.42 1.97 -25.54
N THR A 740 4.16 1.56 -24.51
CA THR A 740 3.59 0.90 -23.33
C THR A 740 2.65 1.82 -22.55
N ARG A 741 2.95 3.13 -22.49
CA ARG A 741 2.06 4.14 -21.92
C ARG A 741 0.78 4.27 -22.73
N GLY A 742 0.87 4.36 -24.07
CA GLY A 742 -0.30 4.38 -24.94
C GLY A 742 -1.21 3.16 -24.76
N GLN A 743 -0.63 1.96 -24.62
CA GLN A 743 -1.37 0.73 -24.32
C GLN A 743 -2.06 0.78 -22.95
N GLN A 744 -1.39 1.31 -21.92
CA GLN A 744 -1.99 1.51 -20.60
C GLN A 744 -3.18 2.47 -20.69
N GLU A 745 -3.00 3.64 -21.28
CA GLU A 745 -4.06 4.65 -21.41
C GLU A 745 -5.29 4.10 -22.15
N ALA A 746 -5.07 3.37 -23.26
CA ALA A 746 -6.14 2.73 -24.02
C ALA A 746 -6.92 1.72 -23.16
N ALA A 747 -6.22 0.88 -22.38
CA ALA A 747 -6.87 -0.07 -21.49
C ALA A 747 -7.71 0.63 -20.41
N PHE A 748 -7.20 1.71 -19.80
CA PHE A 748 -7.95 2.49 -18.81
C PHE A 748 -9.21 3.14 -19.40
N LEU A 749 -9.10 3.76 -20.58
CA LEU A 749 -10.25 4.35 -21.26
C LEU A 749 -11.31 3.31 -21.59
N GLN A 750 -10.89 2.13 -22.05
CA GLN A 750 -11.81 1.05 -22.36
C GLN A 750 -12.53 0.53 -21.11
N VAL A 751 -11.83 0.33 -19.98
CA VAL A 751 -12.47 -0.06 -18.71
C VAL A 751 -13.56 0.93 -18.33
N LEU A 752 -13.26 2.23 -18.40
CA LEU A 752 -14.23 3.28 -18.07
C LEU A 752 -15.41 3.32 -19.05
N ARG A 753 -15.18 3.12 -20.35
CA ARG A 753 -16.25 3.00 -21.36
C ARG A 753 -17.15 1.80 -21.05
N CYS A 754 -16.58 0.65 -20.71
CA CYS A 754 -17.37 -0.54 -20.38
C CYS A 754 -18.20 -0.33 -19.10
N PHE A 755 -17.66 0.33 -18.08
CA PHE A 755 -18.45 0.75 -16.91
C PHE A 755 -19.63 1.66 -17.31
N VAL A 756 -19.36 2.70 -18.10
CA VAL A 756 -20.39 3.63 -18.58
C VAL A 756 -21.46 2.91 -19.39
N GLN A 757 -21.09 1.98 -20.27
CA GLN A 757 -22.03 1.17 -21.05
C GLN A 757 -22.94 0.33 -20.16
N VAL A 758 -22.40 -0.35 -19.15
CA VAL A 758 -23.19 -1.15 -18.19
C VAL A 758 -24.14 -0.26 -17.38
N LEU A 759 -23.68 0.93 -16.98
CA LEU A 759 -24.47 1.86 -16.18
C LEU A 759 -25.54 2.59 -17.01
N ALA A 760 -25.27 2.91 -18.28
CA ALA A 760 -26.23 3.52 -19.19
C ALA A 760 -27.37 2.57 -19.60
N ALA A 761 -27.15 1.25 -19.49
CA ALA A 761 -28.15 0.24 -19.82
C ALA A 761 -29.25 0.07 -18.74
N GLY A 762 -29.14 0.74 -17.59
CA GLY A 762 -30.10 0.63 -16.49
C GLY A 762 -30.22 1.90 -15.66
N GLN A 763 -31.04 1.83 -14.60
CA GLN A 763 -31.16 2.88 -13.60
C GLN A 763 -30.95 2.23 -12.22
N GLY A 764 -29.86 2.61 -11.53
CA GLY A 764 -29.63 2.29 -10.13
C GLY A 764 -30.38 3.24 -9.20
N THR A 765 -30.05 3.24 -7.91
CA THR A 765 -30.42 4.37 -7.06
C THR A 765 -29.60 5.59 -7.48
N ASP A 766 -30.15 6.82 -7.41
CA ASP A 766 -29.47 8.06 -7.86
C ASP A 766 -28.09 8.30 -7.17
N VAL A 767 -27.81 7.57 -6.09
CA VAL A 767 -26.61 7.70 -5.26
C VAL A 767 -25.68 6.47 -5.37
N GLY A 768 -26.24 5.25 -5.55
CA GLY A 768 -25.53 3.98 -5.76
C GLY A 768 -24.43 3.65 -4.74
N ASP A 769 -24.54 4.19 -3.54
CA ASP A 769 -23.51 4.11 -2.49
C ASP A 769 -23.74 2.94 -1.52
N ALA A 770 -24.90 2.29 -1.54
CA ALA A 770 -25.23 1.20 -0.65
C ALA A 770 -25.94 0.07 -1.40
N MET A 771 -25.50 -1.17 -1.20
CA MET A 771 -26.28 -2.33 -1.64
C MET A 771 -27.45 -2.52 -0.68
N HIS A 772 -28.62 -1.99 -1.03
CA HIS A 772 -29.82 -2.14 -0.22
C HIS A 772 -30.28 -3.61 -0.23
N THR A 773 -30.54 -4.19 0.95
CA THR A 773 -31.01 -5.58 1.08
C THR A 773 -32.39 -5.78 0.47
N ASP A 774 -33.18 -4.71 0.38
CA ASP A 774 -34.55 -4.73 -0.16
C ASP A 774 -34.59 -4.38 -1.65
N ALA A 775 -33.45 -4.06 -2.27
CA ALA A 775 -33.38 -3.78 -3.70
C ALA A 775 -33.65 -5.04 -4.52
N ASN A 776 -34.22 -4.86 -5.72
CA ASN A 776 -34.24 -5.93 -6.70
C ASN A 776 -32.81 -6.16 -7.27
N ALA A 777 -32.59 -7.31 -7.91
CA ALA A 777 -31.27 -7.68 -8.40
C ALA A 777 -30.69 -6.71 -9.46
N ALA A 778 -31.53 -6.07 -10.26
CA ALA A 778 -31.08 -5.11 -11.28
C ALA A 778 -30.58 -3.81 -10.63
N THR A 779 -31.29 -3.28 -9.63
CA THR A 779 -30.86 -2.11 -8.86
C THR A 779 -29.56 -2.42 -8.09
N ALA A 780 -29.49 -3.56 -7.41
CA ALA A 780 -28.27 -3.97 -6.70
C ALA A 780 -27.04 -4.10 -7.63
N MET A 781 -27.25 -4.55 -8.87
CA MET A 781 -26.20 -4.58 -9.90
C MET A 781 -25.71 -3.16 -10.23
N GLN A 782 -26.64 -2.25 -10.53
CA GLN A 782 -26.29 -0.87 -10.88
C GLN A 782 -25.55 -0.16 -9.73
N ASP A 783 -26.01 -0.31 -8.49
CA ASP A 783 -25.35 0.25 -7.31
C ASP A 783 -23.93 -0.34 -7.13
N PHE A 784 -23.77 -1.66 -7.26
CA PHE A 784 -22.46 -2.31 -7.19
C PHE A 784 -21.51 -1.82 -8.30
N MET A 785 -22.00 -1.70 -9.54
CA MET A 785 -21.19 -1.24 -10.67
C MET A 785 -20.76 0.22 -10.51
N LEU A 786 -21.62 1.09 -9.98
CA LEU A 786 -21.25 2.47 -9.67
C LEU A 786 -20.20 2.53 -8.55
N ALA A 787 -20.37 1.75 -7.48
CA ALA A 787 -19.39 1.65 -6.42
C ALA A 787 -18.05 1.08 -6.92
N ALA A 788 -18.07 0.07 -7.80
CA ALA A 788 -16.89 -0.50 -8.43
C ALA A 788 -16.18 0.50 -9.35
N LEU A 789 -16.91 1.31 -10.11
CA LEU A 789 -16.36 2.39 -10.93
C LEU A 789 -15.68 3.46 -10.05
N LYS A 790 -16.36 3.95 -9.01
CA LYS A 790 -15.78 4.90 -8.04
C LYS A 790 -14.50 4.34 -7.41
N SER A 791 -14.54 3.08 -6.98
CA SER A 791 -13.40 2.37 -6.39
C SER A 791 -12.25 2.19 -7.39
N PHE A 792 -12.55 1.91 -8.67
CA PHE A 792 -11.56 1.78 -9.74
C PHE A 792 -10.82 3.10 -9.98
N VAL A 793 -11.54 4.20 -10.19
CA VAL A 793 -10.93 5.53 -10.44
C VAL A 793 -10.09 5.96 -9.25
N ARG A 794 -10.56 5.72 -8.02
CA ARG A 794 -9.83 6.05 -6.79
C ARG A 794 -8.58 5.20 -6.60
N ARG A 795 -8.66 3.89 -6.83
CA ARG A 795 -7.51 2.97 -6.69
C ARG A 795 -6.38 3.31 -7.66
N TYR A 796 -6.74 3.76 -8.86
CA TYR A 796 -5.83 4.13 -9.93
C TYR A 796 -5.83 5.63 -10.17
N ASN A 797 -5.97 6.43 -9.11
CA ASN A 797 -6.12 7.89 -9.18
C ASN A 797 -5.02 8.55 -10.02
N VAL A 798 -3.75 8.15 -9.87
CA VAL A 798 -2.64 8.70 -10.65
C VAL A 798 -2.81 8.38 -12.14
N GLN A 799 -3.07 7.13 -12.51
CA GLN A 799 -3.24 6.73 -13.90
C GLN A 799 -4.46 7.41 -14.53
N CYS A 800 -5.59 7.48 -13.81
CA CYS A 800 -6.77 8.18 -14.27
C CYS A 800 -6.55 9.70 -14.39
N ALA A 801 -5.82 10.31 -13.46
CA ALA A 801 -5.50 11.73 -13.50
C ALA A 801 -4.61 12.13 -14.68
N GLN A 802 -3.68 11.25 -15.08
CA GLN A 802 -2.84 11.44 -16.27
C GLN A 802 -3.65 11.60 -17.56
N ILE A 803 -4.83 10.97 -17.64
CA ILE A 803 -5.72 11.02 -18.81
C ILE A 803 -7.07 11.67 -18.50
N ALA A 804 -7.16 12.51 -17.45
CA ALA A 804 -8.42 13.07 -16.97
C ALA A 804 -9.20 13.86 -18.05
N GLU A 805 -8.50 14.62 -18.89
CA GLU A 805 -9.10 15.36 -20.00
C GLU A 805 -9.71 14.42 -21.04
N ARG A 806 -8.98 13.35 -21.40
CA ARG A 806 -9.45 12.31 -22.32
C ARG A 806 -10.63 11.54 -21.75
N ILE A 807 -10.63 11.23 -20.44
CA ILE A 807 -11.78 10.62 -19.77
C ILE A 807 -13.00 11.54 -19.90
N SER A 808 -12.83 12.82 -19.61
CA SER A 808 -13.91 13.81 -19.64
C SER A 808 -14.50 13.97 -21.05
N ALA A 809 -13.65 14.02 -22.07
CA ALA A 809 -14.05 14.23 -23.46
C ALA A 809 -14.53 12.94 -24.15
N GLU A 810 -13.75 11.85 -24.09
CA GLU A 810 -13.97 10.63 -24.86
C GLU A 810 -14.87 9.60 -24.16
N VAL A 811 -15.03 9.69 -22.83
CA VAL A 811 -15.81 8.70 -22.03
C VAL A 811 -17.05 9.36 -21.45
N LEU A 812 -16.91 10.48 -20.76
CA LEU A 812 -18.03 11.16 -20.10
C LEU A 812 -18.78 12.15 -21.01
N GLY A 813 -18.20 12.52 -22.15
CA GLY A 813 -18.82 13.40 -23.15
C GLY A 813 -19.74 12.68 -24.14
N GLY A 814 -19.87 11.35 -24.05
CA GLY A 814 -20.66 10.54 -24.96
C GLY A 814 -22.18 10.61 -24.72
N GLU A 815 -22.96 10.24 -25.73
CA GLU A 815 -24.42 10.10 -25.60
C GLU A 815 -24.78 9.00 -24.58
N GLY A 816 -25.72 9.29 -23.67
CA GLY A 816 -26.20 8.33 -22.66
C GLY A 816 -25.53 8.43 -21.28
N VAL A 817 -24.53 9.29 -21.10
CA VAL A 817 -23.93 9.56 -19.78
C VAL A 817 -24.82 10.53 -18.99
N THR A 818 -25.34 10.10 -17.84
CA THR A 818 -26.15 10.98 -16.99
C THR A 818 -25.26 12.01 -16.25
N PRO A 819 -25.80 13.18 -15.88
CA PRO A 819 -25.07 14.16 -15.07
C PRO A 819 -24.54 13.58 -13.75
N GLU A 820 -25.28 12.67 -13.13
CA GLU A 820 -24.93 12.01 -11.88
C GLU A 820 -23.74 11.07 -12.06
N LEU A 821 -23.74 10.27 -13.13
CA LEU A 821 -22.63 9.39 -13.48
C LEU A 821 -21.36 10.18 -13.80
N LYS A 822 -21.50 11.26 -14.56
CA LYS A 822 -20.40 12.19 -14.84
C LYS A 822 -19.84 12.79 -13.56
N ALA A 823 -20.70 13.30 -12.67
CA ALA A 823 -20.29 13.86 -11.40
C ALA A 823 -19.59 12.81 -10.50
N ALA A 824 -20.06 11.57 -10.50
CA ALA A 824 -19.47 10.49 -9.71
C ALA A 824 -18.01 10.21 -10.12
N VAL A 825 -17.71 10.21 -11.41
CA VAL A 825 -16.34 10.00 -11.94
C VAL A 825 -15.49 11.24 -11.74
N GLU A 826 -15.98 12.43 -12.12
CA GLU A 826 -15.24 13.68 -11.96
C GLU A 826 -14.86 13.96 -10.49
N THR A 827 -15.74 13.62 -9.54
CA THR A 827 -15.42 13.75 -8.11
C THR A 827 -14.26 12.84 -7.68
N GLN A 828 -14.11 11.65 -8.28
CA GLN A 828 -12.94 10.81 -8.02
C GLN A 828 -11.69 11.30 -8.77
N LEU A 829 -11.82 11.88 -9.96
CA LEU A 829 -10.67 12.47 -10.68
C LEU A 829 -10.08 13.70 -9.98
N ARG A 830 -10.85 14.34 -9.10
CA ARG A 830 -10.44 15.51 -8.30
C ARG A 830 -9.94 15.15 -6.89
N LEU A 831 -9.75 13.85 -6.59
CA LEU A 831 -9.04 13.38 -5.38
C LEU A 831 -7.77 14.20 -5.19
#